data_AF-A0A2E0SQJ1-F1
#
_entry.id   AF-A0A2E0SQJ1-F1
#
_cell.length_a   1.000
_cell.length_b   1.000
_cell.length_c   1.000
_cell.angle_alpha   90.00
_cell.angle_beta   90.00
_cell.angle_gamma   90.00
#
_symmetry.space_group_name_H-M   'P 1'
#
loop_
_entity.id
_entity.type
_entity.pdbx_description
1 polymer ?
#
loop_
_entity_poly.entity_id
_entity_poly.type
_entity_poly.pdbx_seq_one_letter_code
_entity_poly.pdbx_strand_id
1 'polypeptide(L)'
;MAMKLERIDVRFYKSFNFDYELKSKDEREDRQPPEWEVTDGKWHPFVRVPLDPEITAIVGANESGKSQLLSAVEAALVGEPIRREDFCRYSDLYSVRTGEIRLPEFGAWFLIEEADKVEAVPQLKRARRFGLYRPGGAEPFLIVDDKRVTLGSTELETLESLLPSFHKLETDLAIPDSVSIARLAGRKVQPFGRGIRSSLLSTLFGADRTEAGLGRALLPMISDAAKTEDAARVDAEFELARKLLVDAARIDTSAFDELLDALAAGREGQVEGLVGKMNAAIKENLNIQRWWTQDKDFDLLVEAREHELAFTIRDRTASTYSFKERSQGLRFFLSYFVQLTAHRVRNAKPDILLLDEPDAYLSSVGQQDLLRVLHDYAFPEEDSPRSQVVYVTHSPFLIDKNAPHRIRVLDKGSEDEGTRVVRDAANNRYEPLRSSLGAHVAETAFIGGQNLFVEGAADQVLIAGLSSHLARRAESSAGLLDLNQVTIVPSGGADGIPYMVYLARGRDTVKPACVALVDGDEAGRQAEKVLRRGEARRKRVLQDRFIIRLDTWAAGSGLFSEGEVEEIEDLVPVALARRAAINYVARFGELEGTAVEAFSTELIAAEVAKAGGRVWEGLTAAVAAAFPEEHLEKVGLAREVVELLGLNPDVEGAELLRQRFQSLLGVLSDGLLDAEAEETNERSDDRLYRAVQTFLRDYPRGMRKFEAQRTLRTIRAGLTGTDHADKIRKIVGQIERDYELDDLATPNVPRFDQFRDDVKALNNWDRVLYQDDGVRDPSAEFTGDDEMLNEHLSPAAIDTAELVDTPTS
;
A
#
# COMPACT_ATOMS: atom_id res chain seq x y z
N MET A 1 -20.46 1.25 15.13
CA MET A 1 -21.21 0.01 14.89
C MET A 1 -21.89 -0.35 16.21
N ALA A 2 -22.95 -1.16 16.28
CA ALA A 2 -23.44 -1.55 17.62
C ALA A 2 -22.44 -2.48 18.32
N MET A 3 -21.76 -3.31 17.52
CA MET A 3 -20.77 -4.28 17.95
C MET A 3 -19.67 -4.42 16.90
N LYS A 4 -18.45 -4.77 17.30
CA LYS A 4 -17.33 -5.11 16.41
C LYS A 4 -16.84 -6.53 16.66
N LEU A 5 -16.41 -7.22 15.62
CA LEU A 5 -15.87 -8.58 15.74
C LEU A 5 -14.42 -8.50 16.26
N GLU A 6 -14.17 -9.06 17.43
CA GLU A 6 -12.87 -9.01 18.12
C GLU A 6 -12.05 -10.29 17.90
N ARG A 7 -12.72 -11.44 17.71
CA ARG A 7 -12.05 -12.74 17.59
C ARG A 7 -12.96 -13.77 16.94
N ILE A 8 -12.35 -14.66 16.16
CA ILE A 8 -13.01 -15.85 15.61
C ILE A 8 -12.39 -17.09 16.21
N ASP A 9 -13.25 -17.98 16.69
CA ASP A 9 -12.91 -19.25 17.30
C ASP A 9 -13.39 -20.36 16.36
N VAL A 10 -12.48 -21.19 15.86
CA VAL A 10 -12.81 -22.26 14.91
C VAL A 10 -12.26 -23.58 15.42
N ARG A 11 -13.06 -24.64 15.32
CA ARG A 11 -12.55 -26.01 15.42
C ARG A 11 -13.26 -26.97 14.47
N PHE A 12 -12.52 -27.99 14.06
CA PHE A 12 -12.97 -29.07 13.18
C PHE A 12 -13.53 -28.62 11.83
N TYR A 13 -12.96 -27.56 11.24
CA TYR A 13 -13.41 -26.99 9.97
C TYR A 13 -12.28 -26.98 8.93
N LYS A 14 -12.41 -27.79 7.88
CA LYS A 14 -11.46 -27.90 6.76
C LYS A 14 -10.01 -28.09 7.23
N SER A 15 -9.19 -27.04 7.25
CA SER A 15 -7.82 -27.10 7.78
C SER A 15 -7.69 -26.77 9.27
N PHE A 16 -8.70 -26.16 9.89
CA PHE A 16 -8.74 -25.90 11.33
C PHE A 16 -9.14 -27.18 12.10
N ASN A 17 -8.25 -27.72 12.92
CA ASN A 17 -8.57 -28.83 13.83
C ASN A 17 -8.95 -28.29 15.22
N PHE A 18 -8.06 -28.37 16.22
CA PHE A 18 -8.19 -27.70 17.52
C PHE A 18 -6.80 -27.18 17.91
N ASP A 19 -6.69 -26.30 18.91
CA ASP A 19 -5.40 -25.70 19.29
C ASP A 19 -4.53 -26.68 20.12
N TYR A 20 -3.69 -27.46 19.44
CA TYR A 20 -2.78 -28.43 20.06
C TYR A 20 -1.75 -27.75 20.98
N GLU A 21 -1.27 -26.56 20.63
CA GLU A 21 -0.27 -25.82 21.41
C GLU A 21 -0.86 -25.35 22.73
N LEU A 22 -2.08 -24.78 22.70
CA LEU A 22 -2.80 -24.38 23.91
C LEU A 22 -3.09 -25.58 24.80
N LYS A 23 -3.57 -26.69 24.21
CA LYS A 23 -3.83 -27.92 24.95
C LYS A 23 -2.58 -28.44 25.66
N SER A 24 -1.46 -28.55 24.93
CA SER A 24 -0.17 -28.99 25.47
C SER A 24 0.39 -28.06 26.54
N LYS A 25 0.23 -26.74 26.38
CA LYS A 25 0.67 -25.76 27.37
C LYS A 25 -0.13 -25.88 28.67
N ASP A 26 -1.45 -25.86 28.58
CA ASP A 26 -2.31 -25.86 29.77
C ASP A 26 -2.27 -27.22 30.49
N GLU A 27 -2.08 -28.34 29.78
CA GLU A 27 -1.80 -29.65 30.38
C GLU A 27 -0.46 -29.67 31.16
N ARG A 28 0.57 -28.94 30.69
CA ARG A 28 1.85 -28.80 31.40
C ARG A 28 1.75 -27.90 32.64
N GLU A 29 0.89 -26.89 32.59
CA GLU A 29 0.68 -25.90 33.66
C GLU A 29 -0.45 -26.27 34.64
N ASP A 30 -1.04 -27.48 34.50
CA ASP A 30 -2.17 -27.99 35.30
C ASP A 30 -3.35 -27.00 35.39
N ARG A 31 -3.65 -26.32 34.27
CA ARG A 31 -4.75 -25.36 34.18
C ARG A 31 -6.05 -26.08 33.82
N GLN A 32 -7.11 -25.79 34.58
CA GLN A 32 -8.43 -26.35 34.27
C GLN A 32 -9.02 -25.72 33.00
N PRO A 33 -9.52 -26.55 32.05
CA PRO A 33 -10.14 -26.05 30.84
C PRO A 33 -11.51 -25.42 31.12
N PRO A 34 -11.95 -24.45 30.30
CA PRO A 34 -13.29 -23.90 30.42
C PRO A 34 -14.35 -24.99 30.19
N GLU A 35 -15.30 -25.14 31.12
CA GLU A 35 -16.32 -26.21 31.05
C GLU A 35 -17.12 -26.19 29.73
N TRP A 36 -17.32 -25.01 29.16
CA TRP A 36 -18.08 -24.82 27.92
C TRP A 36 -17.32 -25.23 26.65
N GLU A 37 -15.99 -25.43 26.71
CA GLU A 37 -15.17 -25.96 25.61
C GLU A 37 -15.05 -27.49 25.63
N VAL A 38 -15.42 -28.14 26.73
CA VAL A 38 -15.33 -29.59 26.88
C VAL A 38 -16.49 -30.28 26.16
N THR A 39 -16.15 -31.17 25.23
CA THR A 39 -17.13 -31.96 24.45
C THR A 39 -16.85 -33.45 24.64
N ASP A 40 -17.88 -34.23 24.97
CA ASP A 40 -17.78 -35.68 25.22
C ASP A 40 -16.70 -36.06 26.26
N GLY A 41 -16.56 -35.23 27.31
CA GLY A 41 -15.59 -35.44 28.40
C GLY A 41 -14.13 -35.21 28.01
N LYS A 42 -13.87 -34.67 26.81
CA LYS A 42 -12.53 -34.32 26.33
C LYS A 42 -12.46 -32.84 25.95
N TRP A 43 -11.36 -32.21 26.30
CA TRP A 43 -11.10 -30.82 25.92
C TRP A 43 -10.39 -30.74 24.56
N HIS A 44 -10.98 -29.94 23.67
CA HIS A 44 -10.47 -29.63 22.34
C HIS A 44 -10.55 -28.10 22.17
N PRO A 45 -9.54 -27.34 22.59
CA PRO A 45 -9.60 -25.88 22.57
C PRO A 45 -9.79 -25.34 21.15
N PHE A 46 -10.56 -24.27 21.01
CA PHE A 46 -10.72 -23.62 19.71
C PHE A 46 -9.39 -23.02 19.23
N VAL A 47 -9.16 -23.03 17.92
CA VAL A 47 -8.14 -22.18 17.32
C VAL A 47 -8.67 -20.75 17.33
N ARG A 48 -8.03 -19.89 18.14
CA ARG A 48 -8.49 -18.53 18.41
C ARG A 48 -7.71 -17.54 17.54
N VAL A 49 -8.40 -16.91 16.58
CA VAL A 49 -7.81 -15.89 15.71
C VAL A 49 -8.31 -14.51 16.15
N PRO A 50 -7.48 -13.70 16.84
CA PRO A 50 -7.86 -12.34 17.20
C PRO A 50 -7.96 -11.47 15.94
N LEU A 51 -8.95 -10.59 15.89
CA LEU A 51 -9.16 -9.62 14.82
C LEU A 51 -9.03 -8.22 15.38
N ASP A 52 -8.40 -7.34 14.62
CA ASP A 52 -8.36 -5.92 14.93
C ASP A 52 -9.74 -5.29 14.64
N PRO A 53 -10.25 -4.40 15.51
CA PRO A 53 -11.58 -3.80 15.37
C PRO A 53 -11.76 -2.94 14.11
N GLU A 54 -10.67 -2.62 13.40
CA GLU A 54 -10.67 -1.73 12.24
C GLU A 54 -10.25 -2.49 10.98
N ILE A 55 -9.00 -2.95 10.90
CA ILE A 55 -8.46 -3.62 9.72
C ILE A 55 -7.60 -4.80 10.17
N THR A 56 -7.88 -6.00 9.64
CA THR A 56 -7.07 -7.20 9.86
C THR A 56 -6.54 -7.76 8.55
N ALA A 57 -5.22 -7.90 8.46
CA ALA A 57 -4.53 -8.57 7.37
C ALA A 57 -4.10 -9.98 7.81
N ILE A 58 -4.64 -11.01 7.17
CA ILE A 58 -4.30 -12.40 7.44
C ILE A 58 -3.32 -12.90 6.39
N VAL A 59 -2.15 -13.34 6.83
CA VAL A 59 -1.02 -13.75 5.99
C VAL A 59 -0.53 -15.14 6.39
N GLY A 60 0.13 -15.84 5.48
CA GLY A 60 0.58 -17.20 5.73
C GLY A 60 0.84 -18.00 4.46
N ALA A 61 1.56 -19.10 4.59
CA ALA A 61 1.88 -20.00 3.48
C ALA A 61 0.63 -20.55 2.76
N ASN A 62 0.83 -21.15 1.59
CA ASN A 62 -0.24 -21.86 0.90
C ASN A 62 -0.83 -22.93 1.84
N GLU A 63 -2.14 -23.13 1.78
CA GLU A 63 -2.86 -24.13 2.58
C GLU A 63 -2.86 -23.90 4.11
N SER A 64 -2.43 -22.72 4.61
CA SER A 64 -2.48 -22.42 6.05
C SER A 64 -3.88 -22.13 6.59
N GLY A 65 -4.93 -22.19 5.75
CA GLY A 65 -6.33 -22.00 6.16
C GLY A 65 -6.87 -20.57 6.03
N LYS A 66 -6.14 -19.65 5.39
CA LYS A 66 -6.52 -18.24 5.21
C LYS A 66 -7.93 -18.01 4.65
N SER A 67 -8.22 -18.43 3.42
CA SER A 67 -9.54 -18.28 2.81
C SER A 67 -10.65 -18.98 3.61
N GLN A 68 -10.30 -20.06 4.31
CA GLN A 68 -11.22 -20.80 5.16
C GLN A 68 -11.59 -19.99 6.41
N LEU A 69 -10.68 -19.18 6.95
CA LEU A 69 -10.98 -18.26 8.04
C LEU A 69 -12.05 -17.24 7.65
N LEU A 70 -12.02 -16.71 6.41
CA LEU A 70 -13.08 -15.81 5.94
C LEU A 70 -14.43 -16.52 5.90
N SER A 71 -14.49 -17.76 5.38
CA SER A 71 -15.71 -18.56 5.43
C SER A 71 -16.16 -18.88 6.86
N ALA A 72 -15.23 -19.00 7.81
CA ALA A 72 -15.55 -19.19 9.22
C ALA A 72 -16.15 -17.93 9.85
N VAL A 73 -15.71 -16.74 9.44
CA VAL A 73 -16.37 -15.46 9.81
C VAL A 73 -17.82 -15.46 9.30
N GLU A 74 -18.03 -15.79 8.02
CA GLU A 74 -19.37 -15.88 7.42
C GLU A 74 -20.27 -16.85 8.22
N ALA A 75 -19.77 -18.06 8.49
CA ALA A 75 -20.49 -19.10 9.23
C ALA A 75 -20.78 -18.71 10.69
N ALA A 76 -19.87 -18.01 11.37
CA ALA A 76 -20.08 -17.56 12.74
C ALA A 76 -21.18 -16.48 12.84
N LEU A 77 -21.25 -15.58 11.85
CA LEU A 77 -22.26 -14.52 11.78
C LEU A 77 -23.64 -15.08 11.41
N VAL A 78 -23.74 -15.85 10.33
CA VAL A 78 -25.03 -16.28 9.73
C VAL A 78 -25.53 -17.61 10.29
N GLY A 79 -24.62 -18.47 10.76
CA GLY A 79 -24.94 -19.85 11.14
C GLY A 79 -25.05 -20.83 9.99
N GLU A 80 -24.77 -20.41 8.75
CA GLU A 80 -24.65 -21.27 7.58
C GLU A 80 -23.45 -20.87 6.72
N PRO A 81 -22.82 -21.81 5.98
CA PRO A 81 -23.10 -23.24 5.93
C PRO A 81 -22.31 -24.05 6.97
N ILE A 82 -23.01 -24.88 7.74
CA ILE A 82 -22.40 -25.91 8.59
C ILE A 82 -22.69 -27.27 7.95
N ARG A 83 -21.76 -27.76 7.12
CA ARG A 83 -21.92 -29.04 6.42
C ARG A 83 -20.93 -30.08 6.92
N ARG A 84 -21.35 -31.34 6.87
CA ARG A 84 -20.49 -32.47 7.23
C ARG A 84 -19.24 -32.56 6.35
N GLU A 85 -19.36 -32.19 5.08
CA GLU A 85 -18.27 -32.20 4.09
C GLU A 85 -17.14 -31.23 4.43
N ASP A 86 -17.45 -30.19 5.20
CA ASP A 86 -16.50 -29.18 5.66
C ASP A 86 -15.78 -29.55 6.96
N PHE A 87 -16.09 -30.71 7.56
CA PHE A 87 -15.38 -31.14 8.76
C PHE A 87 -13.89 -31.41 8.47
N CYS A 88 -13.01 -31.05 9.41
CA CYS A 88 -11.58 -31.24 9.26
C CYS A 88 -11.19 -32.71 9.04
N ARG A 89 -10.65 -33.01 7.85
CA ARG A 89 -10.27 -34.38 7.46
C ARG A 89 -9.00 -34.87 8.15
N TYR A 90 -8.19 -33.95 8.67
CA TYR A 90 -6.97 -34.27 9.43
C TYR A 90 -7.27 -34.66 10.88
N SER A 91 -8.48 -34.35 11.37
CA SER A 91 -8.86 -34.64 12.75
C SER A 91 -9.09 -36.13 12.98
N ASP A 92 -8.52 -36.67 14.06
CA ASP A 92 -8.83 -38.02 14.56
C ASP A 92 -10.32 -38.25 14.87
N LEU A 93 -11.09 -37.16 14.97
CA LEU A 93 -12.53 -37.18 15.20
C LEU A 93 -13.35 -37.30 13.91
N TYR A 94 -12.70 -37.37 12.74
CA TYR A 94 -13.37 -37.61 11.47
C TYR A 94 -13.88 -39.06 11.38
N SER A 95 -15.10 -39.29 11.85
CA SER A 95 -15.71 -40.63 11.89
C SER A 95 -16.86 -40.80 10.90
N VAL A 96 -17.00 -42.02 10.37
CA VAL A 96 -18.18 -42.48 9.61
C VAL A 96 -19.09 -43.39 10.43
N ARG A 97 -18.76 -43.63 11.71
CA ARG A 97 -19.52 -44.51 12.59
C ARG A 97 -20.78 -43.80 13.11
N THR A 98 -21.85 -44.58 13.28
CA THR A 98 -23.12 -44.10 13.84
C THR A 98 -22.90 -43.51 15.24
N GLY A 99 -23.40 -42.30 15.47
CA GLY A 99 -23.27 -41.60 16.76
C GLY A 99 -21.94 -40.89 16.98
N GLU A 100 -20.96 -41.03 16.07
CA GLU A 100 -19.66 -40.34 16.14
C GLU A 100 -19.51 -39.26 15.04
N ILE A 101 -20.55 -39.02 14.24
CA ILE A 101 -20.54 -38.00 13.20
C ILE A 101 -20.61 -36.62 13.84
N ARG A 102 -19.59 -35.80 13.59
CA ARG A 102 -19.48 -34.43 14.09
C ARG A 102 -19.57 -33.40 12.95
N LEU A 103 -19.95 -32.19 13.32
CA LEU A 103 -20.00 -31.02 12.45
C LEU A 103 -18.95 -29.97 12.88
N PRO A 104 -18.51 -29.10 11.96
CA PRO A 104 -17.66 -27.97 12.31
C PRO A 104 -18.29 -27.09 13.39
N GLU A 105 -17.45 -26.45 14.19
CA GLU A 105 -17.90 -25.55 15.25
C GLU A 105 -17.25 -24.18 15.11
N PHE A 106 -18.07 -23.14 15.28
CA PHE A 106 -17.67 -21.75 15.10
C PHE A 106 -18.06 -20.93 16.33
N GLY A 107 -17.21 -19.97 16.68
CA GLY A 107 -17.46 -18.96 17.68
C GLY A 107 -17.01 -17.59 17.19
N ALA A 108 -17.73 -16.55 17.58
CA ALA A 108 -17.37 -15.17 17.30
C ALA A 108 -17.49 -14.35 18.58
N TRP A 109 -16.44 -13.61 18.91
CA TRP A 109 -16.44 -12.66 20.02
C TRP A 109 -16.66 -11.26 19.51
N PHE A 110 -17.54 -10.55 20.20
CA PHE A 110 -17.97 -9.22 19.84
C PHE A 110 -17.69 -8.25 20.99
N LEU A 111 -17.12 -7.10 20.65
CA LEU A 111 -17.04 -5.93 21.51
C LEU A 111 -18.31 -5.09 21.32
N ILE A 112 -18.97 -4.69 22.41
CA ILE A 112 -20.17 -3.85 22.38
C ILE A 112 -19.73 -2.38 22.47
N GLU A 113 -19.94 -1.61 21.41
CA GLU A 113 -19.63 -0.16 21.40
C GLU A 113 -20.79 0.67 21.96
N GLU A 114 -22.03 0.24 21.70
CA GLU A 114 -23.25 0.96 22.11
C GLU A 114 -24.17 0.05 22.93
N ALA A 115 -24.04 0.11 24.26
CA ALA A 115 -24.77 -0.75 25.18
C ALA A 115 -26.31 -0.66 25.02
N ASP A 116 -26.82 0.52 24.68
CA ASP A 116 -28.25 0.77 24.51
C ASP A 116 -28.85 -0.04 23.35
N LYS A 117 -28.04 -0.39 22.33
CA LYS A 117 -28.50 -1.14 21.15
C LYS A 117 -28.65 -2.64 21.41
N VAL A 118 -28.10 -3.16 22.51
CA VAL A 118 -28.17 -4.60 22.87
C VAL A 118 -29.08 -4.87 24.07
N GLU A 119 -29.75 -3.85 24.62
CA GLU A 119 -30.68 -4.02 25.76
C GLU A 119 -31.85 -4.97 25.47
N ALA A 120 -32.20 -5.15 24.20
CA ALA A 120 -33.24 -6.09 23.76
C ALA A 120 -32.87 -7.56 24.04
N VAL A 121 -31.59 -7.85 24.33
CA VAL A 121 -31.10 -9.17 24.75
C VAL A 121 -30.73 -9.07 26.25
N PRO A 122 -31.60 -9.51 27.18
CA PRO A 122 -31.44 -9.29 28.62
C PRO A 122 -30.09 -9.77 29.19
N GLN A 123 -29.54 -10.84 28.62
CA GLN A 123 -28.28 -11.48 28.98
C GLN A 123 -27.07 -10.56 28.70
N LEU A 124 -27.21 -9.60 27.78
CA LEU A 124 -26.13 -8.69 27.34
C LEU A 124 -26.21 -7.29 27.97
N LYS A 125 -27.24 -6.98 28.77
CA LYS A 125 -27.52 -5.63 29.29
C LYS A 125 -26.36 -4.96 30.05
N ARG A 126 -25.39 -5.73 30.57
CA ARG A 126 -24.20 -5.22 31.27
C ARG A 126 -22.89 -5.74 30.69
N ALA A 127 -22.95 -6.51 29.60
CA ALA A 127 -21.78 -7.08 28.98
C ALA A 127 -21.04 -5.99 28.19
N ARG A 128 -19.72 -5.96 28.30
CA ARG A 128 -18.86 -5.16 27.39
C ARG A 128 -18.43 -5.96 26.17
N ARG A 129 -18.39 -7.27 26.31
CA ARG A 129 -18.08 -8.23 25.26
C ARG A 129 -18.84 -9.53 25.50
N PHE A 130 -19.06 -10.30 24.45
CA PHE A 130 -19.64 -11.64 24.54
C PHE A 130 -19.13 -12.52 23.40
N GLY A 131 -19.17 -13.83 23.60
CA GLY A 131 -18.96 -14.82 22.53
C GLY A 131 -20.28 -15.44 22.11
N LEU A 132 -20.57 -15.50 20.80
CA LEU A 132 -21.65 -16.32 20.23
C LEU A 132 -21.03 -17.59 19.65
N TYR A 133 -21.45 -18.75 20.13
CA TYR A 133 -20.96 -20.05 19.66
C TYR A 133 -22.07 -20.83 18.96
N ARG A 134 -21.71 -21.41 17.81
CA ARG A 134 -22.54 -22.25 16.96
C ARG A 134 -21.88 -23.63 16.86
N PRO A 135 -22.24 -24.58 17.74
CA PRO A 135 -21.59 -25.89 17.86
C PRO A 135 -22.08 -26.89 16.78
N GLY A 136 -22.30 -26.43 15.55
CA GLY A 136 -22.73 -27.24 14.44
C GLY A 136 -24.14 -27.79 14.56
N GLY A 137 -24.28 -28.99 15.12
CA GLY A 137 -25.55 -29.72 15.22
C GLY A 137 -26.36 -29.45 16.49
N ALA A 138 -25.87 -28.59 17.38
CA ALA A 138 -26.53 -28.21 18.63
C ALA A 138 -26.90 -26.73 18.66
N GLU A 139 -27.81 -26.37 19.57
CA GLU A 139 -28.32 -25.00 19.72
C GLU A 139 -27.19 -24.00 20.00
N PRO A 140 -27.20 -22.82 19.35
CA PRO A 140 -26.29 -21.73 19.65
C PRO A 140 -26.37 -21.27 21.11
N PHE A 141 -25.24 -20.80 21.64
CA PHE A 141 -25.17 -20.30 23.01
C PHE A 141 -24.23 -19.10 23.12
N LEU A 142 -24.39 -18.33 24.20
CA LEU A 142 -23.53 -17.20 24.51
C LEU A 142 -22.51 -17.55 25.59
N ILE A 143 -21.37 -16.88 25.54
CA ILE A 143 -20.41 -16.76 26.63
C ILE A 143 -20.39 -15.30 27.08
N VAL A 144 -20.74 -15.06 28.34
CA VAL A 144 -20.69 -13.73 28.99
C VAL A 144 -19.99 -13.92 30.34
N ASP A 145 -18.96 -13.12 30.62
CA ASP A 145 -18.14 -13.24 31.83
C ASP A 145 -17.66 -14.69 32.10
N ASP A 146 -17.17 -15.34 31.03
CA ASP A 146 -16.70 -16.73 30.98
C ASP A 146 -17.73 -17.80 31.37
N LYS A 147 -19.02 -17.45 31.38
CA LYS A 147 -20.13 -18.35 31.68
C LYS A 147 -21.00 -18.61 30.46
N ARG A 148 -21.39 -19.87 30.28
CA ARG A 148 -22.33 -20.28 29.24
C ARG A 148 -23.75 -19.85 29.58
N VAL A 149 -24.40 -19.21 28.62
CA VAL A 149 -25.78 -18.74 28.70
C VAL A 149 -26.56 -19.25 27.48
N THR A 150 -27.71 -19.87 27.73
CA THR A 150 -28.60 -20.35 26.67
C THR A 150 -29.48 -19.22 26.15
N LEU A 151 -29.73 -19.21 24.84
CA LEU A 151 -30.66 -18.28 24.19
C LEU A 151 -31.96 -18.99 23.83
N GLY A 152 -33.10 -18.33 24.06
CA GLY A 152 -34.35 -18.71 23.40
C GLY A 152 -34.32 -18.34 21.91
N SER A 153 -35.16 -18.99 21.09
CA SER A 153 -35.20 -18.75 19.63
C SER A 153 -35.46 -17.27 19.27
N THR A 154 -36.40 -16.61 19.96
CA THR A 154 -36.69 -15.18 19.74
C THR A 154 -35.54 -14.27 20.15
N GLU A 155 -34.79 -14.63 21.19
CA GLU A 155 -33.62 -13.86 21.63
C GLU A 155 -32.47 -14.01 20.63
N LEU A 156 -32.30 -15.22 20.07
CA LEU A 156 -31.33 -15.48 19.00
C LEU A 156 -31.66 -14.69 17.74
N GLU A 157 -32.92 -14.72 17.26
CA GLU A 157 -33.35 -13.92 16.10
C GLU A 157 -33.13 -12.41 16.32
N THR A 158 -33.41 -11.95 17.54
CA THR A 158 -33.16 -10.55 17.92
C THR A 158 -31.66 -10.24 17.88
N LEU A 159 -30.82 -11.09 18.45
CA LEU A 159 -29.37 -10.93 18.44
C LEU A 159 -28.82 -10.94 17.01
N GLU A 160 -29.23 -11.89 16.18
CA GLU A 160 -28.80 -12.02 14.78
C GLU A 160 -29.15 -10.77 13.96
N SER A 161 -30.29 -10.12 14.23
CA SER A 161 -30.64 -8.85 13.60
C SER A 161 -29.77 -7.65 14.02
N LEU A 162 -29.06 -7.78 15.15
CA LEU A 162 -28.15 -6.77 15.70
C LEU A 162 -26.69 -7.05 15.33
N LEU A 163 -26.37 -8.27 14.88
CA LEU A 163 -25.01 -8.64 14.48
C LEU A 163 -24.55 -7.82 13.27
N PRO A 164 -23.23 -7.64 13.12
CA PRO A 164 -22.64 -7.12 11.89
C PRO A 164 -23.15 -7.84 10.63
N SER A 165 -23.59 -7.08 9.63
CA SER A 165 -23.61 -7.62 8.27
C SER A 165 -22.18 -7.69 7.72
N PHE A 166 -21.96 -8.51 6.69
CA PHE A 166 -20.69 -8.55 5.98
C PHE A 166 -20.90 -8.38 4.48
N HIS A 167 -19.85 -7.87 3.80
CA HIS A 167 -19.78 -7.75 2.36
C HIS A 167 -18.52 -8.46 1.86
N LYS A 168 -18.69 -9.43 0.94
CA LYS A 168 -17.56 -10.11 0.31
C LYS A 168 -17.28 -9.48 -1.04
N LEU A 169 -16.03 -9.04 -1.26
CA LEU A 169 -15.59 -8.49 -2.52
C LEU A 169 -15.34 -9.61 -3.54
N GLU A 170 -15.80 -9.44 -4.78
CA GLU A 170 -15.50 -10.36 -5.88
C GLU A 170 -14.12 -10.00 -6.47
N THR A 171 -13.09 -10.76 -6.10
CA THR A 171 -11.68 -10.48 -6.44
C THR A 171 -11.27 -11.03 -7.81
N ASP A 172 -12.04 -11.95 -8.39
CA ASP A 172 -11.82 -12.54 -9.72
C ASP A 172 -12.64 -11.86 -10.83
N LEU A 173 -13.46 -10.86 -10.48
CA LEU A 173 -14.28 -10.10 -11.42
C LEU A 173 -13.57 -8.83 -11.91
N ALA A 174 -13.60 -8.63 -13.23
CA ALA A 174 -13.03 -7.46 -13.90
C ALA A 174 -14.10 -6.68 -14.66
N ILE A 175 -13.88 -5.38 -14.84
CA ILE A 175 -14.79 -4.54 -15.65
C ILE A 175 -14.76 -4.99 -17.12
N PRO A 176 -15.93 -5.15 -17.76
CA PRO A 176 -16.02 -5.53 -19.17
C PRO A 176 -15.55 -4.40 -20.10
N ASP A 177 -15.19 -4.73 -21.34
CA ASP A 177 -14.80 -3.71 -22.33
C ASP A 177 -15.99 -2.87 -22.82
N SER A 178 -17.18 -3.47 -22.86
CA SER A 178 -18.39 -2.80 -23.30
C SER A 178 -19.61 -3.41 -22.61
N VAL A 179 -20.67 -2.61 -22.53
CA VAL A 179 -21.94 -3.00 -21.94
C VAL A 179 -23.11 -2.60 -22.83
N SER A 180 -24.19 -3.39 -22.78
CA SER A 180 -25.39 -3.11 -23.55
C SER A 180 -26.12 -1.88 -23.00
N ILE A 181 -26.31 -0.87 -23.84
CA ILE A 181 -27.07 0.34 -23.49
C ILE A 181 -28.52 -0.02 -23.17
N ALA A 182 -29.10 -0.97 -23.91
CA ALA A 182 -30.46 -1.46 -23.66
C ALA A 182 -30.62 -2.13 -22.29
N ARG A 183 -29.65 -2.93 -21.86
CA ARG A 183 -29.68 -3.50 -20.49
C ARG A 183 -29.51 -2.42 -19.43
N LEU A 184 -28.64 -1.42 -19.65
CA LEU A 184 -28.48 -0.28 -18.74
C LEU A 184 -29.76 0.56 -18.61
N ALA A 185 -30.55 0.66 -19.67
CA ALA A 185 -31.89 1.25 -19.67
C ALA A 185 -32.97 0.33 -19.05
N GLY A 186 -32.61 -0.80 -18.44
CA GLY A 186 -33.55 -1.74 -17.82
C GLY A 186 -34.36 -2.60 -18.79
N ARG A 187 -34.03 -2.59 -20.10
CA ARG A 187 -34.70 -3.44 -21.09
C ARG A 187 -34.17 -4.88 -21.01
N LYS A 188 -35.08 -5.86 -21.04
CA LYS A 188 -34.71 -7.28 -21.07
C LYS A 188 -34.19 -7.66 -22.46
N VAL A 189 -32.88 -7.78 -22.61
CA VAL A 189 -32.21 -8.19 -23.84
C VAL A 189 -31.37 -9.44 -23.57
N GLN A 190 -31.38 -10.40 -24.50
CA GLN A 190 -30.54 -11.59 -24.40
C GLN A 190 -29.04 -11.21 -24.49
N PRO A 191 -28.16 -11.74 -23.63
CA PRO A 191 -26.77 -11.31 -23.49
C PRO A 191 -25.89 -11.95 -24.56
N PHE A 192 -26.22 -11.80 -25.85
CA PHE A 192 -25.35 -12.29 -26.91
C PHE A 192 -24.17 -11.33 -27.08
N GLY A 193 -22.94 -11.84 -27.05
CA GLY A 193 -21.74 -11.08 -27.39
C GLY A 193 -21.74 -10.63 -28.85
N ARG A 194 -20.92 -9.61 -29.18
CA ARG A 194 -20.85 -9.00 -30.52
C ARG A 194 -20.64 -10.02 -31.65
N GLY A 195 -19.75 -11.01 -31.45
CA GLY A 195 -19.49 -12.06 -32.44
C GLY A 195 -20.69 -12.99 -32.69
N ILE A 196 -21.46 -13.28 -31.63
CA ILE A 196 -22.68 -14.08 -31.74
C ILE A 196 -23.75 -13.27 -32.48
N ARG A 197 -23.93 -11.98 -32.16
CA ARG A 197 -24.88 -11.11 -32.87
C ARG A 197 -24.53 -10.98 -34.35
N SER A 198 -23.24 -10.76 -34.69
CA SER A 198 -22.82 -10.68 -36.09
C SER A 198 -23.01 -12.00 -36.83
N SER A 199 -22.78 -13.14 -36.17
CA SER A 199 -23.03 -14.47 -36.71
C SER A 199 -24.53 -14.72 -36.92
N LEU A 200 -25.38 -14.31 -35.98
CA LEU A 200 -26.84 -14.39 -36.13
C LEU A 200 -27.31 -13.52 -37.28
N LEU A 201 -26.79 -12.28 -37.40
CA LEU A 201 -27.11 -11.36 -38.48
C LEU A 201 -26.68 -11.92 -39.85
N SER A 202 -25.44 -12.41 -39.96
CA SER A 202 -24.93 -12.99 -41.21
C SER A 202 -25.70 -14.24 -41.61
N THR A 203 -26.10 -15.06 -40.62
CA THR A 203 -26.95 -16.25 -40.83
C THR A 203 -28.36 -15.84 -41.26
N LEU A 204 -28.94 -14.78 -40.68
CA LEU A 204 -30.22 -14.20 -41.09
C LEU A 204 -30.18 -13.67 -42.53
N PHE A 205 -29.09 -13.02 -42.94
CA PHE A 205 -28.91 -12.53 -44.30
C PHE A 205 -28.65 -13.66 -45.32
N GLY A 206 -28.08 -14.78 -44.88
CA GLY A 206 -27.80 -15.96 -45.71
C GLY A 206 -28.87 -17.05 -45.69
N ALA A 207 -29.83 -17.00 -44.78
CA ALA A 207 -30.87 -18.02 -44.61
C ALA A 207 -32.02 -17.85 -45.61
N ASP A 208 -32.65 -18.98 -45.96
CA ASP A 208 -33.89 -19.01 -46.73
C ASP A 208 -34.97 -18.21 -46.00
N ARG A 209 -35.65 -17.28 -46.69
CA ARG A 209 -36.63 -16.33 -46.11
C ARG A 209 -37.95 -16.97 -45.63
N THR A 210 -37.97 -18.28 -45.40
CA THR A 210 -39.13 -18.99 -44.85
C THR A 210 -39.04 -19.08 -43.33
N GLU A 211 -40.17 -18.99 -42.62
CA GLU A 211 -40.21 -19.10 -41.16
C GLU A 211 -39.55 -20.39 -40.65
N ALA A 212 -39.74 -21.50 -41.35
CA ALA A 212 -39.15 -22.80 -40.99
C ALA A 212 -37.62 -22.85 -41.22
N GLY A 213 -37.12 -22.19 -42.26
CA GLY A 213 -35.68 -22.10 -42.56
C GLY A 213 -34.94 -21.25 -41.53
N LEU A 214 -35.52 -20.11 -41.17
CA LEU A 214 -35.01 -19.21 -40.13
C LEU A 214 -34.99 -19.87 -38.75
N GLY A 215 -36.07 -20.58 -38.38
CA GLY A 215 -36.14 -21.31 -37.12
C GLY A 215 -35.06 -22.39 -37.00
N ARG A 216 -34.81 -23.18 -38.04
CA ARG A 216 -33.76 -24.22 -38.04
C ARG A 216 -32.34 -23.67 -37.95
N ALA A 217 -32.09 -22.50 -38.54
CA ALA A 217 -30.76 -21.89 -38.52
C ALA A 217 -30.45 -21.19 -37.19
N LEU A 218 -31.43 -20.55 -36.55
CA LEU A 218 -31.22 -19.71 -35.38
C LEU A 218 -31.40 -20.44 -34.04
N LEU A 219 -32.33 -21.41 -33.93
CA LEU A 219 -32.59 -22.10 -32.66
C LEU A 219 -31.35 -22.76 -32.03
N PRO A 220 -30.50 -23.49 -32.78
CA PRO A 220 -29.32 -24.13 -32.20
C PRO A 220 -28.35 -23.10 -31.60
N MET A 221 -28.08 -22.01 -32.34
CA MET A 221 -27.19 -20.92 -31.91
C MET A 221 -27.70 -20.19 -30.66
N ILE A 222 -29.01 -19.95 -30.58
CA ILE A 222 -29.65 -19.33 -29.41
C ILE A 222 -29.59 -20.29 -28.20
N SER A 223 -29.81 -21.60 -28.43
CA SER A 223 -29.83 -22.60 -27.37
C SER A 223 -28.46 -22.93 -26.79
N ASP A 224 -27.41 -22.93 -27.62
CA ASP A 224 -26.03 -23.18 -27.17
C ASP A 224 -25.46 -21.96 -26.44
N ALA A 225 -25.77 -20.74 -26.89
CA ALA A 225 -25.36 -19.52 -26.21
C ALA A 225 -26.04 -19.29 -24.84
N ALA A 226 -27.15 -19.98 -24.56
CA ALA A 226 -27.90 -19.85 -23.30
C ALA A 226 -27.51 -20.88 -22.22
N LYS A 227 -26.62 -21.85 -22.52
CA LYS A 227 -26.34 -23.01 -21.65
C LYS A 227 -24.97 -23.01 -20.95
N THR A 228 -24.17 -21.96 -21.07
CA THR A 228 -22.77 -21.97 -20.62
C THR A 228 -22.52 -21.18 -19.32
N GLU A 229 -21.51 -21.61 -18.54
CA GLU A 229 -20.95 -20.88 -17.38
C GLU A 229 -20.58 -19.42 -17.71
N ASP A 230 -20.34 -19.12 -18.98
CA ASP A 230 -20.10 -17.77 -19.49
C ASP A 230 -21.26 -16.79 -19.22
N ALA A 231 -22.51 -17.26 -19.15
CA ALA A 231 -23.66 -16.37 -18.97
C ALA A 231 -23.69 -15.70 -17.59
N ALA A 232 -23.43 -16.47 -16.51
CA ALA A 232 -23.40 -15.95 -15.15
C ALA A 232 -22.27 -14.94 -14.95
N ARG A 233 -21.09 -15.24 -15.52
CA ARG A 233 -19.95 -14.32 -15.50
C ARG A 233 -20.25 -13.02 -16.27
N VAL A 234 -20.85 -13.13 -17.46
CA VAL A 234 -21.24 -11.96 -18.25
C VAL A 234 -22.26 -11.10 -17.52
N ASP A 235 -23.17 -11.71 -16.75
CA ASP A 235 -24.13 -10.98 -15.93
C ASP A 235 -23.46 -10.28 -14.73
N ALA A 236 -22.49 -10.93 -14.08
CA ALA A 236 -21.69 -10.30 -13.02
C ALA A 236 -20.87 -9.11 -13.57
N GLU A 237 -20.21 -9.28 -14.72
CA GLU A 237 -19.46 -8.22 -15.40
C GLU A 237 -20.39 -7.04 -15.79
N PHE A 238 -21.60 -7.34 -16.27
CA PHE A 238 -22.60 -6.32 -16.54
C PHE A 238 -23.04 -5.57 -15.29
N GLU A 239 -23.36 -6.27 -14.20
CA GLU A 239 -23.77 -5.63 -12.95
C GLU A 239 -22.65 -4.75 -12.36
N LEU A 240 -21.38 -5.16 -12.51
CA LEU A 240 -20.24 -4.33 -12.11
C LEU A 240 -20.16 -3.03 -12.93
N ALA A 241 -20.32 -3.10 -14.24
CA ALA A 241 -20.35 -1.92 -15.09
C ALA A 241 -21.61 -1.04 -14.83
N ARG A 242 -22.76 -1.64 -14.52
CA ARG A 242 -23.94 -0.90 -14.07
C ARG A 242 -23.67 -0.18 -12.74
N LYS A 243 -23.04 -0.85 -11.77
CA LYS A 243 -22.59 -0.23 -10.50
C LYS A 243 -21.64 0.95 -10.78
N LEU A 244 -20.71 0.82 -11.71
CA LEU A 244 -19.81 1.91 -12.11
C LEU A 244 -20.60 3.12 -12.62
N LEU A 245 -21.46 2.92 -13.62
CA LEU A 245 -22.11 4.02 -14.33
C LEU A 245 -23.25 4.64 -13.53
N VAL A 246 -24.07 3.82 -12.89
CA VAL A 246 -25.28 4.27 -12.19
C VAL A 246 -24.99 4.61 -10.74
N ASP A 247 -24.33 3.72 -10.01
CA ASP A 247 -24.18 3.87 -8.56
C ASP A 247 -22.98 4.77 -8.20
N ALA A 248 -21.82 4.52 -8.82
CA ALA A 248 -20.61 5.30 -8.56
C ALA A 248 -20.56 6.62 -9.35
N ALA A 249 -20.85 6.60 -10.66
CA ALA A 249 -20.85 7.80 -11.51
C ALA A 249 -22.16 8.61 -11.47
N ARG A 250 -23.19 8.12 -10.77
CA ARG A 250 -24.49 8.78 -10.59
C ARG A 250 -25.21 9.15 -11.89
N ILE A 251 -25.06 8.33 -12.93
CA ILE A 251 -25.77 8.52 -14.21
C ILE A 251 -27.19 7.96 -14.08
N ASP A 252 -28.19 8.79 -14.36
CA ASP A 252 -29.59 8.36 -14.35
C ASP A 252 -29.86 7.35 -15.46
N THR A 253 -30.65 6.31 -15.14
CA THR A 253 -31.03 5.28 -16.11
C THR A 253 -31.75 5.83 -17.35
N SER A 254 -32.47 6.94 -17.24
CA SER A 254 -33.17 7.58 -18.37
C SER A 254 -32.20 8.09 -19.43
N ALA A 255 -30.96 8.44 -19.06
CA ALA A 255 -29.95 8.89 -20.00
C ALA A 255 -29.56 7.79 -20.99
N PHE A 256 -29.66 6.51 -20.61
CA PHE A 256 -29.42 5.38 -21.51
C PHE A 256 -30.58 5.17 -22.49
N ASP A 257 -31.82 5.42 -22.07
CA ASP A 257 -32.98 5.42 -22.99
C ASP A 257 -32.84 6.55 -24.03
N GLU A 258 -32.51 7.77 -23.60
CA GLU A 258 -32.27 8.89 -24.50
C GLU A 258 -31.12 8.62 -25.48
N LEU A 259 -30.06 7.97 -25.01
CA LEU A 259 -28.92 7.58 -25.84
C LEU A 259 -29.34 6.55 -26.92
N LEU A 260 -30.17 5.56 -26.57
CA LEU A 260 -30.71 4.60 -27.54
C LEU A 260 -31.56 5.28 -28.61
N ASP A 261 -32.44 6.19 -28.19
CA ASP A 261 -33.34 6.91 -29.10
C ASP A 261 -32.56 7.86 -30.03
N ALA A 262 -31.49 8.48 -29.53
CA ALA A 262 -30.61 9.34 -30.32
C ALA A 262 -29.80 8.54 -31.36
N LEU A 263 -29.26 7.38 -30.96
CA LEU A 263 -28.55 6.46 -31.86
C LEU A 263 -29.48 5.93 -32.96
N ALA A 264 -30.68 5.46 -32.60
CA ALA A 264 -31.66 4.95 -33.55
C ALA A 264 -32.12 6.01 -34.56
N ALA A 265 -32.17 7.27 -34.14
CA ALA A 265 -32.55 8.39 -34.99
C ALA A 265 -31.37 9.06 -35.74
N GLY A 266 -30.13 8.59 -35.55
CA GLY A 266 -28.94 9.16 -36.20
C GLY A 266 -28.61 10.60 -35.75
N ARG A 267 -28.97 11.00 -34.52
CA ARG A 267 -28.74 12.35 -34.00
C ARG A 267 -27.34 12.47 -33.37
N GLU A 268 -26.30 12.51 -34.19
CA GLU A 268 -24.89 12.48 -33.75
C GLU A 268 -24.54 13.55 -32.69
N GLY A 269 -24.97 14.80 -32.87
CA GLY A 269 -24.69 15.86 -31.89
C GLY A 269 -25.35 15.64 -30.53
N GLN A 270 -26.52 14.99 -30.47
CA GLN A 270 -27.14 14.62 -29.20
C GLN A 270 -26.40 13.46 -28.53
N VAL A 271 -25.97 12.47 -29.32
CA VAL A 271 -25.15 11.35 -28.83
C VAL A 271 -23.85 11.84 -28.22
N GLU A 272 -23.11 12.71 -28.93
CA GLU A 272 -21.87 13.31 -28.44
C GLU A 272 -22.10 14.14 -27.18
N GLY A 273 -23.19 14.92 -27.12
CA GLY A 273 -23.58 15.68 -25.93
C GLY A 273 -23.87 14.80 -24.71
N LEU A 274 -24.63 13.71 -24.89
CA LEU A 274 -24.96 12.75 -23.82
C LEU A 274 -23.71 12.03 -23.33
N VAL A 275 -22.90 11.49 -24.23
CA VAL A 275 -21.65 10.79 -23.90
C VAL A 275 -20.66 11.73 -23.22
N GLY A 276 -20.55 12.98 -23.67
CA GLY A 276 -19.73 14.01 -23.03
C GLY A 276 -20.16 14.28 -21.58
N LYS A 277 -21.47 14.34 -21.32
CA LYS A 277 -22.01 14.49 -19.95
C LYS A 277 -21.77 13.24 -19.09
N MET A 278 -21.92 12.04 -19.65
CA MET A 278 -21.59 10.80 -18.95
C MET A 278 -20.10 10.76 -18.55
N ASN A 279 -19.20 11.13 -19.46
CA ASN A 279 -17.76 11.20 -19.20
C ASN A 279 -17.41 12.23 -18.11
N ALA A 280 -18.06 13.40 -18.13
CA ALA A 280 -17.90 14.39 -17.07
C ALA A 280 -18.35 13.84 -15.70
N ALA A 281 -19.49 13.14 -15.65
CA ALA A 281 -19.99 12.53 -14.42
C ALA A 281 -19.06 11.43 -13.88
N ILE A 282 -18.50 10.58 -14.75
CA ILE A 282 -17.50 9.58 -14.36
C ILE A 282 -16.28 10.25 -13.74
N LYS A 283 -15.76 11.30 -14.40
CA LYS A 283 -14.57 12.03 -13.93
C LYS A 283 -14.81 12.72 -12.59
N GLU A 284 -15.96 13.37 -12.43
CA GLU A 284 -16.31 14.13 -11.23
C GLU A 284 -16.55 13.22 -10.01
N ASN A 285 -17.24 12.09 -10.18
CA ASN A 285 -17.66 11.27 -9.05
C ASN A 285 -16.66 10.17 -8.65
N LEU A 286 -15.85 9.63 -9.57
CA LEU A 286 -14.95 8.51 -9.23
C LEU A 286 -13.54 8.95 -8.81
N ASN A 287 -13.02 10.06 -9.36
CA ASN A 287 -11.67 10.59 -9.07
C ASN A 287 -10.56 9.51 -8.96
N ILE A 288 -10.50 8.57 -9.91
CA ILE A 288 -9.65 7.35 -9.85
C ILE A 288 -8.16 7.70 -9.73
N GLN A 289 -7.75 8.81 -10.33
CA GLN A 289 -6.37 9.32 -10.34
C GLN A 289 -5.82 9.61 -8.93
N ARG A 290 -6.70 9.86 -7.97
CA ARG A 290 -6.35 10.00 -6.54
C ARG A 290 -5.81 8.69 -5.95
N TRP A 291 -6.37 7.58 -6.39
CA TRP A 291 -6.15 6.26 -5.81
C TRP A 291 -5.11 5.44 -6.58
N TRP A 292 -5.04 5.58 -7.90
CA TRP A 292 -4.08 4.87 -8.74
C TRP A 292 -2.82 5.69 -8.99
N THR A 293 -1.69 5.27 -8.43
CA THR A 293 -0.43 6.05 -8.47
C THR A 293 0.50 5.63 -9.60
N GLN A 294 0.31 4.44 -10.19
CA GLN A 294 1.18 3.94 -11.27
C GLN A 294 1.16 4.83 -12.53
N ASP A 295 0.00 5.38 -12.85
CA ASP A 295 -0.20 6.34 -13.93
C ASP A 295 -1.26 7.34 -13.47
N LYS A 296 -0.85 8.56 -13.12
CA LYS A 296 -1.78 9.60 -12.65
C LYS A 296 -2.46 10.34 -13.80
N ASP A 297 -1.90 10.22 -15.01
CA ASP A 297 -2.29 11.01 -16.18
C ASP A 297 -3.13 10.15 -17.17
N PHE A 298 -4.24 9.59 -16.70
CA PHE A 298 -5.22 8.91 -17.55
C PHE A 298 -6.66 9.29 -17.21
N ASP A 299 -7.54 9.30 -18.21
CA ASP A 299 -8.98 9.43 -18.02
C ASP A 299 -9.66 8.11 -18.39
N LEU A 300 -10.58 7.64 -17.53
CA LEU A 300 -11.55 6.60 -17.89
C LEU A 300 -12.72 7.26 -18.62
N LEU A 301 -13.00 6.78 -19.83
CA LEU A 301 -14.04 7.31 -20.70
C LEU A 301 -14.98 6.20 -21.16
N VAL A 302 -16.16 6.63 -21.60
CA VAL A 302 -17.14 5.83 -22.32
C VAL A 302 -17.35 6.39 -23.72
N GLU A 303 -17.53 5.50 -24.68
CA GLU A 303 -17.84 5.81 -26.07
C GLU A 303 -19.11 5.06 -26.50
N ALA A 304 -20.05 5.78 -27.11
CA ALA A 304 -21.25 5.17 -27.66
C ALA A 304 -20.92 4.45 -28.98
N ARG A 305 -21.34 3.18 -29.05
CA ARG A 305 -21.43 2.37 -30.27
C ARG A 305 -22.91 2.06 -30.52
N GLU A 306 -23.23 1.44 -31.66
CA GLU A 306 -24.62 1.22 -32.11
C GLU A 306 -25.55 0.64 -31.02
N HIS A 307 -25.08 -0.32 -30.21
CA HIS A 307 -25.88 -0.96 -29.16
C HIS A 307 -25.16 -1.08 -27.81
N GLU A 308 -23.95 -0.55 -27.73
CA GLU A 308 -23.05 -0.77 -26.61
C GLU A 308 -22.34 0.51 -26.22
N LEU A 309 -22.10 0.67 -24.93
CA LEU A 309 -21.23 1.67 -24.38
C LEU A 309 -19.88 1.00 -24.11
N ALA A 310 -18.83 1.46 -24.79
CA ALA A 310 -17.49 0.90 -24.66
C ALA A 310 -16.65 1.72 -23.70
N PHE A 311 -15.94 1.05 -22.79
CA PHE A 311 -14.98 1.66 -21.88
C PHE A 311 -13.63 1.84 -22.58
N THR A 312 -13.08 3.04 -22.51
CA THR A 312 -11.78 3.39 -23.07
C THR A 312 -10.92 4.13 -22.06
N ILE A 313 -9.60 3.98 -22.19
CA ILE A 313 -8.63 4.74 -21.40
C ILE A 313 -7.94 5.72 -22.33
N ARG A 314 -7.99 7.00 -21.98
CA ARG A 314 -7.19 8.03 -22.63
C ARG A 314 -5.97 8.33 -21.75
N ASP A 315 -4.78 8.16 -22.30
CA ASP A 315 -3.53 8.42 -21.57
C ASP A 315 -3.02 9.86 -21.75
N ARG A 316 -1.88 10.17 -21.12
CA ARG A 316 -1.19 11.47 -21.23
C ARG A 316 -0.84 11.91 -22.66
N THR A 317 -0.75 10.97 -23.61
CA THR A 317 -0.45 11.27 -25.02
C THR A 317 -1.69 11.68 -25.80
N ALA A 318 -2.86 11.71 -25.14
CA ALA A 318 -4.19 11.83 -25.71
C ALA A 318 -4.57 10.68 -26.65
N SER A 319 -3.85 9.57 -26.58
CA SER A 319 -4.20 8.35 -27.32
C SER A 319 -5.24 7.57 -26.54
N THR A 320 -6.29 7.14 -27.23
CA THR A 320 -7.37 6.33 -26.66
C THR A 320 -7.11 4.86 -26.95
N TYR A 321 -7.18 4.03 -25.92
CA TYR A 321 -7.02 2.59 -26.00
C TYR A 321 -8.29 1.90 -25.48
N SER A 322 -8.57 0.72 -26.00
CA SER A 322 -9.59 -0.13 -25.40
C SER A 322 -9.12 -0.61 -24.02
N PHE A 323 -10.07 -0.87 -23.14
CA PHE A 323 -9.79 -1.28 -21.76
C PHE A 323 -8.93 -2.55 -21.67
N LYS A 324 -9.07 -3.48 -22.62
CA LYS A 324 -8.27 -4.72 -22.75
C LYS A 324 -6.83 -4.51 -23.22
N GLU A 325 -6.54 -3.42 -23.93
CA GLU A 325 -5.21 -3.15 -24.49
C GLU A 325 -4.24 -2.54 -23.47
N ARG A 326 -4.75 -2.12 -22.30
CA ARG A 326 -3.96 -1.56 -21.20
C ARG A 326 -3.98 -2.48 -19.97
N SER A 327 -3.10 -2.19 -19.01
CA SER A 327 -2.67 -3.12 -17.95
C SER A 327 -3.82 -3.81 -17.23
N GLN A 328 -3.79 -5.14 -17.21
CA GLN A 328 -4.70 -6.01 -16.46
C GLN A 328 -4.88 -5.55 -14.99
N GLY A 329 -3.81 -5.07 -14.35
CA GLY A 329 -3.85 -4.56 -12.98
C GLY A 329 -4.82 -3.39 -12.76
N LEU A 330 -4.80 -2.37 -13.64
CA LEU A 330 -5.74 -1.24 -13.54
C LEU A 330 -7.20 -1.69 -13.65
N ARG A 331 -7.49 -2.67 -14.50
CA ARG A 331 -8.85 -3.20 -14.69
C ARG A 331 -9.38 -3.88 -13.42
N PHE A 332 -8.55 -4.70 -12.76
CA PHE A 332 -8.91 -5.33 -11.49
C PHE A 332 -8.98 -4.30 -10.35
N PHE A 333 -8.03 -3.38 -10.28
CA PHE A 333 -8.07 -2.28 -9.31
C PHE A 333 -9.37 -1.47 -9.42
N LEU A 334 -9.76 -1.09 -10.64
CA LEU A 334 -10.99 -0.34 -10.88
C LEU A 334 -12.23 -1.16 -10.52
N SER A 335 -12.23 -2.48 -10.78
CA SER A 335 -13.29 -3.38 -10.32
C SER A 335 -13.45 -3.30 -8.81
N TYR A 336 -12.35 -3.46 -8.06
CA TYR A 336 -12.38 -3.40 -6.60
C TYR A 336 -12.88 -2.03 -6.11
N PHE A 337 -12.31 -0.95 -6.66
CA PHE A 337 -12.69 0.42 -6.31
C PHE A 337 -14.18 0.70 -6.55
N VAL A 338 -14.72 0.26 -7.69
CA VAL A 338 -16.14 0.45 -8.02
C VAL A 338 -17.05 -0.37 -7.12
N GLN A 339 -16.72 -1.64 -6.86
CA GLN A 339 -17.51 -2.49 -5.97
C GLN A 339 -17.60 -1.87 -4.57
N LEU A 340 -16.47 -1.41 -4.02
CA LEU A 340 -16.39 -0.79 -2.70
C LEU A 340 -17.14 0.55 -2.66
N THR A 341 -16.94 1.40 -3.66
CA THR A 341 -17.62 2.70 -3.76
C THR A 341 -19.14 2.52 -3.87
N ALA A 342 -19.61 1.64 -4.76
CA ALA A 342 -21.02 1.37 -4.96
C ALA A 342 -21.67 0.74 -3.72
N HIS A 343 -20.96 -0.14 -3.02
CA HIS A 343 -21.42 -0.71 -1.76
C HIS A 343 -21.60 0.39 -0.70
N ARG A 344 -20.59 1.25 -0.54
CA ARG A 344 -20.61 2.36 0.44
C ARG A 344 -21.76 3.34 0.18
N VAL A 345 -22.03 3.69 -1.08
CA VAL A 345 -23.14 4.59 -1.44
C VAL A 345 -24.51 3.99 -1.06
N ARG A 346 -24.65 2.67 -1.13
CA ARG A 346 -25.92 1.98 -0.83
C ARG A 346 -26.08 1.60 0.64
N ASN A 347 -24.97 1.36 1.34
CA ASN A 347 -25.00 0.85 2.69
C ASN A 347 -24.83 2.00 3.71
N ALA A 348 -25.92 2.31 4.42
CA ALA A 348 -25.93 3.32 5.47
C ALA A 348 -25.51 2.77 6.85
N LYS A 349 -25.22 1.48 6.96
CA LYS A 349 -24.83 0.82 8.22
C LYS A 349 -23.40 0.30 8.12
N PRO A 350 -22.61 0.36 9.21
CA PRO A 350 -21.31 -0.28 9.22
C PRO A 350 -21.43 -1.80 9.12
N ASP A 351 -20.47 -2.41 8.44
CA ASP A 351 -20.41 -3.82 8.10
C ASP A 351 -18.96 -4.36 8.20
N ILE A 352 -18.77 -5.64 7.87
CA ILE A 352 -17.46 -6.29 7.78
C ILE A 352 -17.15 -6.60 6.32
N LEU A 353 -16.14 -5.94 5.76
CA LEU A 353 -15.64 -6.20 4.42
C LEU A 353 -14.68 -7.40 4.44
N LEU A 354 -14.97 -8.41 3.61
CA LEU A 354 -14.18 -9.62 3.44
C LEU A 354 -13.53 -9.66 2.05
N LEU A 355 -12.20 -9.86 1.98
CA LEU A 355 -11.50 -10.02 0.69
C LEU A 355 -10.60 -11.24 0.69
N ASP A 356 -10.73 -12.04 -0.37
CA ASP A 356 -9.93 -13.25 -0.59
C ASP A 356 -8.91 -13.03 -1.70
N GLU A 357 -7.62 -12.93 -1.32
CA GLU A 357 -6.46 -12.81 -2.22
C GLU A 357 -6.60 -11.74 -3.31
N PRO A 358 -6.93 -10.47 -2.96
CA PRO A 358 -7.11 -9.42 -3.96
C PRO A 358 -5.79 -9.00 -4.65
N ASP A 359 -4.64 -9.54 -4.23
CA ASP A 359 -3.31 -9.26 -4.76
C ASP A 359 -2.99 -9.93 -6.11
N ALA A 360 -3.72 -10.98 -6.50
CA ALA A 360 -3.38 -11.87 -7.62
C ALA A 360 -3.10 -11.17 -8.97
N TYR A 361 -3.79 -10.06 -9.25
CA TYR A 361 -3.69 -9.33 -10.52
C TYR A 361 -3.00 -7.97 -10.42
N LEU A 362 -2.58 -7.57 -9.22
CA LEU A 362 -2.03 -6.24 -8.95
C LEU A 362 -0.50 -6.29 -8.84
N SER A 363 0.16 -5.25 -9.36
CA SER A 363 1.59 -5.01 -9.11
C SER A 363 1.82 -4.62 -7.64
N SER A 364 3.07 -4.61 -7.17
CA SER A 364 3.41 -4.15 -5.82
C SER A 364 2.88 -2.74 -5.52
N VAL A 365 2.98 -1.82 -6.48
CA VAL A 365 2.43 -0.46 -6.36
C VAL A 365 0.90 -0.47 -6.36
N GLY A 366 0.26 -1.26 -7.23
CA GLY A 366 -1.20 -1.38 -7.25
C GLY A 366 -1.78 -2.00 -5.97
N GLN A 367 -1.03 -2.88 -5.31
CA GLN A 367 -1.39 -3.43 -4.01
C GLN A 367 -1.30 -2.37 -2.89
N GLN A 368 -0.29 -1.51 -2.93
CA GLN A 368 -0.20 -0.34 -2.03
C GLN A 368 -1.34 0.66 -2.28
N ASP A 369 -1.72 0.88 -3.53
CA ASP A 369 -2.90 1.68 -3.89
C ASP A 369 -4.18 1.04 -3.31
N LEU A 370 -4.32 -0.30 -3.38
CA LEU A 370 -5.44 -1.01 -2.78
C LEU A 370 -5.45 -0.87 -1.25
N LEU A 371 -4.30 -0.92 -0.56
CA LEU A 371 -4.24 -0.68 0.89
C LEU A 371 -4.82 0.68 1.26
N ARG A 372 -4.54 1.72 0.47
CA ARG A 372 -5.12 3.06 0.69
C ARG A 372 -6.64 3.06 0.54
N VAL A 373 -7.17 2.34 -0.45
CA VAL A 373 -8.63 2.19 -0.64
C VAL A 373 -9.27 1.41 0.52
N LEU A 374 -8.63 0.34 1.01
CA LEU A 374 -9.12 -0.42 2.17
C LEU A 374 -9.07 0.42 3.46
N HIS A 375 -8.04 1.25 3.62
CA HIS A 375 -7.95 2.19 4.72
C HIS A 375 -9.08 3.23 4.67
N ASP A 376 -9.36 3.83 3.52
CA ASP A 376 -10.50 4.75 3.33
C ASP A 376 -11.85 4.07 3.54
N TYR A 377 -11.96 2.78 3.26
CA TYR A 377 -13.19 2.03 3.57
C TYR A 377 -13.41 1.88 5.07
N ALA A 378 -12.35 1.62 5.84
CA ALA A 378 -12.42 1.51 7.30
C ALA A 378 -12.55 2.88 8.00
N PHE A 379 -11.86 3.89 7.46
CA PHE A 379 -11.82 5.27 7.95
C PHE A 379 -12.15 6.24 6.82
N PRO A 380 -13.44 6.33 6.45
CA PRO A 380 -13.85 7.26 5.41
C PRO A 380 -13.56 8.70 5.84
N GLU A 381 -13.06 9.50 4.89
CA GLU A 381 -12.86 10.94 5.10
C GLU A 381 -14.20 11.70 5.22
N GLU A 382 -15.24 11.16 4.58
CA GLU A 382 -16.60 11.66 4.69
C GLU A 382 -17.26 11.14 5.96
N ASP A 383 -18.38 11.75 6.39
CA ASP A 383 -19.19 11.32 7.55
C ASP A 383 -19.99 10.04 7.23
N SER A 384 -19.29 9.01 6.75
CA SER A 384 -19.79 7.68 6.46
C SER A 384 -19.51 6.74 7.63
N PRO A 385 -20.29 5.66 7.79
CA PRO A 385 -20.06 4.70 8.85
C PRO A 385 -18.70 4.00 8.70
N ARG A 386 -17.95 3.88 9.81
CA ARG A 386 -16.69 3.12 9.85
C ARG A 386 -16.96 1.61 9.84
N SER A 387 -16.51 0.93 8.80
CA SER A 387 -16.62 -0.53 8.67
C SER A 387 -15.34 -1.25 9.07
N GLN A 388 -15.46 -2.53 9.40
CA GLN A 388 -14.31 -3.38 9.69
C GLN A 388 -13.84 -4.05 8.39
N VAL A 389 -12.54 -4.21 8.19
CA VAL A 389 -11.96 -4.89 7.02
C VAL A 389 -11.19 -6.12 7.47
N VAL A 390 -11.48 -7.28 6.89
CA VAL A 390 -10.74 -8.51 7.12
C VAL A 390 -10.37 -9.09 5.76
N TYR A 391 -9.09 -9.23 5.48
CA TYR A 391 -8.65 -9.78 4.21
C TYR A 391 -7.51 -10.76 4.38
N VAL A 392 -7.40 -11.66 3.42
CA VAL A 392 -6.30 -12.61 3.34
C VAL A 392 -5.43 -12.29 2.15
N THR A 393 -4.11 -12.46 2.31
CA THR A 393 -3.17 -12.24 1.21
C THR A 393 -1.92 -13.10 1.36
N HIS A 394 -1.28 -13.36 0.23
CA HIS A 394 0.05 -13.94 0.14
C HIS A 394 1.13 -12.87 -0.03
N SER A 395 0.74 -11.65 -0.37
CA SER A 395 1.69 -10.63 -0.74
C SER A 395 2.18 -9.80 0.44
N PRO A 396 3.51 -9.64 0.61
CA PRO A 396 4.08 -8.70 1.57
C PRO A 396 3.88 -7.24 1.16
N PHE A 397 3.36 -6.95 -0.04
CA PHE A 397 3.03 -5.59 -0.49
C PHE A 397 1.56 -5.23 -0.27
N LEU A 398 0.73 -6.16 0.22
CA LEU A 398 -0.64 -5.89 0.65
C LEU A 398 -0.77 -6.01 2.18
N ILE A 399 0.25 -5.61 2.91
CA ILE A 399 0.21 -5.45 4.36
C ILE A 399 0.63 -4.03 4.73
N ASP A 400 -0.05 -3.45 5.73
CA ASP A 400 0.36 -2.17 6.29
C ASP A 400 1.49 -2.38 7.31
N LYS A 401 2.71 -2.07 6.87
CA LYS A 401 3.94 -2.19 7.66
C LYS A 401 4.02 -1.17 8.79
N ASN A 402 3.24 -0.08 8.72
CA ASN A 402 3.14 0.90 9.80
C ASN A 402 2.23 0.42 10.94
N ALA A 403 1.33 -0.54 10.67
CA ALA A 403 0.38 -1.06 11.64
C ALA A 403 0.55 -2.58 11.88
N PRO A 404 1.70 -3.04 12.42
CA PRO A 404 1.97 -4.47 12.59
C PRO A 404 0.96 -5.20 13.50
N HIS A 405 0.33 -4.49 14.43
CA HIS A 405 -0.75 -5.00 15.29
C HIS A 405 -2.01 -5.45 14.53
N ARG A 406 -2.16 -5.08 13.26
CA ARG A 406 -3.25 -5.48 12.37
C ARG A 406 -2.98 -6.79 11.62
N ILE A 407 -1.75 -7.29 11.70
CA ILE A 407 -1.30 -8.47 10.95
C ILE A 407 -1.50 -9.74 11.80
N ARG A 408 -2.07 -10.79 11.19
CA ARG A 408 -2.21 -12.13 11.77
C ARG A 408 -1.53 -13.13 10.85
N VAL A 409 -0.60 -13.92 11.39
CA VAL A 409 0.07 -14.98 10.63
C VAL A 409 -0.56 -16.33 10.98
N LEU A 410 -1.03 -17.02 9.94
CA LEU A 410 -1.51 -18.40 10.01
C LEU A 410 -0.46 -19.32 9.40
N ASP A 411 -0.13 -20.38 10.13
CA ASP A 411 0.80 -21.41 9.71
C ASP A 411 0.11 -22.77 9.59
N LYS A 412 0.66 -23.65 8.75
CA LYS A 412 0.23 -25.04 8.65
C LYS A 412 1.00 -25.86 9.66
N GLY A 413 0.29 -26.44 10.62
CA GLY A 413 0.83 -27.40 11.58
C GLY A 413 1.27 -28.70 10.94
N SER A 414 2.02 -29.46 11.72
CA SER A 414 2.50 -30.77 11.33
C SER A 414 1.39 -31.81 11.46
N GLU A 415 1.33 -32.76 10.54
CA GLU A 415 0.39 -33.89 10.56
C GLU A 415 -1.09 -33.51 10.78
N ASP A 416 -1.64 -33.77 11.96
CA ASP A 416 -3.05 -33.59 12.34
C ASP A 416 -3.34 -32.24 13.03
N GLU A 417 -2.31 -31.43 13.30
CA GLU A 417 -2.45 -30.15 14.00
C GLU A 417 -3.33 -29.14 13.26
N GLY A 418 -3.33 -29.20 11.92
CA GLY A 418 -4.08 -28.27 11.08
C GLY A 418 -3.56 -26.83 11.16
N THR A 419 -4.43 -25.84 11.02
CA THR A 419 -4.04 -24.42 11.08
C THR A 419 -3.64 -23.96 12.48
N ARG A 420 -2.49 -23.28 12.59
CA ARG A 420 -1.98 -22.66 13.81
C ARG A 420 -1.86 -21.14 13.66
N VAL A 421 -2.03 -20.43 14.77
CA VAL A 421 -1.87 -18.97 14.83
C VAL A 421 -0.52 -18.64 15.43
N VAL A 422 0.35 -17.96 14.68
CA VAL A 422 1.67 -17.58 15.17
C VAL A 422 1.54 -16.40 16.13
N ARG A 423 1.69 -16.69 17.42
CA ARG A 423 1.79 -15.69 18.50
C ARG A 423 3.16 -14.99 18.31
N ASP A 424 3.20 -13.66 18.33
CA ASP A 424 4.40 -12.80 18.08
C ASP A 424 4.88 -12.57 16.63
N ALA A 425 4.09 -12.87 15.60
CA ALA A 425 4.51 -12.57 14.24
C ALA A 425 4.69 -11.07 13.93
N ALA A 426 3.93 -10.21 14.62
CA ALA A 426 4.07 -8.75 14.55
C ALA A 426 5.35 -8.25 15.24
N ASN A 427 5.78 -8.93 16.31
CA ASN A 427 6.94 -8.57 17.14
C ASN A 427 8.27 -9.05 16.53
N ASN A 428 8.27 -10.22 15.86
CA ASN A 428 9.39 -10.70 15.06
C ASN A 428 9.49 -10.05 13.67
N ARG A 429 8.72 -8.96 13.46
CA ARG A 429 8.86 -7.98 12.39
C ARG A 429 9.35 -8.56 11.07
N TYR A 430 8.49 -9.39 10.50
CA TYR A 430 8.63 -10.06 9.20
C TYR A 430 9.52 -11.30 9.16
N GLU A 431 10.24 -11.72 10.20
CA GLU A 431 11.04 -12.96 10.13
C GLU A 431 10.18 -14.23 9.89
N PRO A 432 9.00 -14.38 10.51
CA PRO A 432 8.04 -15.43 10.14
C PRO A 432 7.50 -15.29 8.71
N LEU A 433 7.31 -14.06 8.24
CA LEU A 433 6.91 -13.80 6.85
C LEU A 433 8.04 -14.14 5.87
N ARG A 434 9.28 -13.74 6.16
CA ARG A 434 10.50 -14.00 5.37
C ARG A 434 10.82 -15.49 5.30
N SER A 435 10.66 -16.22 6.40
CA SER A 435 10.85 -17.67 6.45
C SER A 435 9.73 -18.40 5.69
N SER A 436 8.47 -17.95 5.81
CA SER A 436 7.35 -18.51 5.04
C SER A 436 7.36 -18.19 3.54
N LEU A 437 7.93 -17.04 3.14
CA LEU A 437 8.05 -16.58 1.74
C LEU A 437 9.39 -17.00 1.07
N GLY A 438 10.36 -17.46 1.85
CA GLY A 438 11.68 -17.92 1.41
C GLY A 438 12.81 -16.88 1.57
N ALA A 439 13.88 -17.25 2.28
CA ALA A 439 15.01 -16.37 2.64
C ALA A 439 15.73 -15.73 1.44
N HIS A 440 15.83 -16.43 0.30
CA HIS A 440 16.52 -15.93 -0.91
C HIS A 440 15.72 -14.86 -1.67
N VAL A 441 14.39 -14.84 -1.54
CA VAL A 441 13.55 -13.77 -2.09
C VAL A 441 13.58 -12.56 -1.16
N ALA A 442 13.73 -12.78 0.15
CA ALA A 442 13.62 -11.76 1.18
C ALA A 442 14.80 -10.77 1.32
N GLU A 443 15.96 -11.03 0.72
CA GLU A 443 17.11 -10.13 0.80
C GLU A 443 17.31 -9.27 -0.44
N THR A 444 16.88 -9.75 -1.61
CA THR A 444 17.05 -9.03 -2.89
C THR A 444 15.74 -8.43 -3.42
N ALA A 445 14.56 -8.92 -2.99
CA ALA A 445 13.27 -8.39 -3.44
C ALA A 445 12.80 -7.11 -2.69
N PHE A 446 13.54 -6.66 -1.67
CA PHE A 446 13.15 -5.50 -0.85
C PHE A 446 13.94 -4.22 -1.13
N ILE A 447 14.97 -4.26 -2.00
CA ILE A 447 15.61 -3.04 -2.51
C ILE A 447 14.73 -2.49 -3.64
N GLY A 448 13.77 -1.64 -3.29
CA GLY A 448 12.84 -1.03 -4.25
C GLY A 448 12.07 0.11 -3.61
N GLY A 449 11.99 1.25 -4.30
CA GLY A 449 11.46 2.50 -3.73
C GLY A 449 12.54 3.27 -2.97
N GLN A 450 12.23 3.63 -1.72
CA GLN A 450 13.11 4.36 -0.79
C GLN A 450 13.85 3.38 0.13
N ASN A 451 15.16 3.53 0.29
CA ASN A 451 16.00 2.62 1.07
C ASN A 451 16.79 3.37 2.14
N LEU A 452 16.59 2.99 3.40
CA LEU A 452 17.38 3.47 4.53
C LEU A 452 18.37 2.38 4.95
N PHE A 453 19.66 2.61 4.71
CA PHE A 453 20.73 1.72 5.16
C PHE A 453 21.10 2.05 6.59
N VAL A 454 21.11 1.03 7.45
CA VAL A 454 21.47 1.10 8.87
C VAL A 454 22.53 0.04 9.16
N GLU A 455 23.23 0.17 10.28
CA GLU A 455 24.34 -0.73 10.61
C GLU A 455 23.82 -2.10 11.02
N GLY A 456 22.87 -2.12 11.95
CA GLY A 456 22.43 -3.32 12.65
C GLY A 456 20.93 -3.61 12.57
N ALA A 457 20.58 -4.83 12.99
CA ALA A 457 19.19 -5.25 13.15
C ALA A 457 18.51 -4.52 14.33
N ALA A 458 19.26 -4.09 15.34
CA ALA A 458 18.72 -3.33 16.47
C ALA A 458 18.19 -1.96 16.01
N ASP A 459 18.94 -1.26 15.16
CA ASP A 459 18.54 0.01 14.54
C ASP A 459 17.24 -0.17 13.75
N GLN A 460 17.16 -1.23 12.95
CA GLN A 460 15.96 -1.56 12.19
C GLN A 460 14.74 -1.76 13.11
N VAL A 461 14.91 -2.47 14.22
CA VAL A 461 13.85 -2.70 15.21
C VAL A 461 13.40 -1.39 15.85
N LEU A 462 14.34 -0.55 16.30
CA LEU A 462 14.04 0.74 16.94
C LEU A 462 13.40 1.73 15.96
N ILE A 463 14.03 2.00 14.82
CA ILE A 463 13.57 3.00 13.84
C ILE A 463 12.16 2.66 13.37
N ALA A 464 11.96 1.44 12.87
CA ALA A 464 10.63 1.09 12.42
C ALA A 464 9.66 1.00 13.61
N GLY A 465 10.11 0.59 14.80
CA GLY A 465 9.23 0.31 15.94
C GLY A 465 8.64 1.60 16.49
N LEU A 466 9.51 2.59 16.63
CA LEU A 466 9.15 3.94 17.01
C LEU A 466 8.39 4.65 15.89
N SER A 467 8.70 4.42 14.60
CA SER A 467 7.88 4.95 13.50
C SER A 467 6.44 4.44 13.58
N SER A 468 6.24 3.12 13.72
CA SER A 468 4.90 2.52 13.90
C SER A 468 4.20 3.00 15.18
N HIS A 469 4.93 3.18 16.28
CA HIS A 469 4.39 3.67 17.55
C HIS A 469 3.91 5.11 17.43
N LEU A 470 4.73 5.99 16.87
CA LEU A 470 4.42 7.40 16.67
C LEU A 470 3.28 7.57 15.66
N ALA A 471 3.31 6.84 14.54
CA ALA A 471 2.29 6.92 13.51
C ALA A 471 0.91 6.49 14.03
N ARG A 472 0.85 5.43 14.86
CA ARG A 472 -0.39 5.00 15.51
C ARG A 472 -0.94 6.06 16.45
N ARG A 473 -0.07 6.70 17.24
CA ARG A 473 -0.48 7.71 18.21
C ARG A 473 -0.94 9.01 17.55
N ALA A 474 -0.34 9.37 16.42
CA ALA A 474 -0.71 10.54 15.62
C ALA A 474 -1.83 10.28 14.60
N GLU A 475 -2.27 9.02 14.46
CA GLU A 475 -3.15 8.55 13.37
C GLU A 475 -2.64 8.98 11.97
N SER A 476 -1.33 9.12 11.82
CA SER A 476 -0.69 9.64 10.61
C SER A 476 0.79 9.28 10.57
N SER A 477 1.31 8.94 9.40
CA SER A 477 2.75 8.82 9.13
C SER A 477 3.38 10.14 8.64
N ALA A 478 2.63 11.25 8.58
CA ALA A 478 3.13 12.52 8.10
C ALA A 478 4.30 13.03 8.96
N GLY A 479 5.43 13.34 8.33
CA GLY A 479 6.66 13.77 9.02
C GLY A 479 7.42 12.63 9.72
N LEU A 480 7.06 11.37 9.44
CA LEU A 480 7.73 10.15 9.92
C LEU A 480 8.08 9.25 8.73
N LEU A 481 8.77 8.14 9.00
CA LEU A 481 9.04 7.14 7.97
C LEU A 481 7.78 6.32 7.66
N ASP A 482 7.27 6.43 6.43
CA ASP A 482 6.25 5.53 5.91
C ASP A 482 6.88 4.17 5.56
N LEU A 483 6.72 3.19 6.46
CA LEU A 483 7.28 1.85 6.30
C LEU A 483 6.69 1.06 5.12
N ASN A 484 5.59 1.54 4.53
CA ASN A 484 5.05 0.97 3.29
C ASN A 484 5.88 1.36 2.06
N GLN A 485 6.55 2.52 2.11
CA GLN A 485 7.40 3.06 1.03
C GLN A 485 8.90 2.87 1.30
N VAL A 486 9.29 2.85 2.57
CA VAL A 486 10.68 2.78 3.02
C VAL A 486 11.05 1.35 3.40
N THR A 487 12.09 0.81 2.76
CA THR A 487 12.78 -0.39 3.23
C THR A 487 13.96 0.02 4.11
N ILE A 488 13.98 -0.45 5.35
CA ILE A 488 15.14 -0.33 6.23
C ILE A 488 16.03 -1.56 6.06
N VAL A 489 17.28 -1.35 5.64
CA VAL A 489 18.25 -2.38 5.26
C VAL A 489 19.35 -2.45 6.32
N PRO A 490 19.34 -3.46 7.22
CA PRO A 490 20.47 -3.70 8.12
C PRO A 490 21.67 -4.24 7.31
N SER A 491 22.84 -3.65 7.50
CA SER A 491 24.01 -3.90 6.65
C SER A 491 25.06 -4.81 7.29
N GLY A 492 24.82 -5.30 8.51
CA GLY A 492 25.73 -6.21 9.22
C GLY A 492 26.94 -5.50 9.84
N GLY A 493 26.85 -4.19 10.08
CA GLY A 493 27.91 -3.31 10.56
C GLY A 493 28.14 -2.10 9.64
N ALA A 494 28.82 -1.07 10.18
CA ALA A 494 29.19 0.14 9.43
C ALA A 494 29.95 -0.15 8.12
N ASP A 495 30.84 -1.14 8.13
CA ASP A 495 31.67 -1.52 6.98
C ASP A 495 30.86 -2.19 5.85
N GLY A 496 29.70 -2.76 6.16
CA GLY A 496 28.76 -3.31 5.19
C GLY A 496 27.94 -2.26 4.43
N ILE A 497 27.71 -1.08 5.03
CA ILE A 497 26.86 -0.03 4.44
C ILE A 497 27.36 0.41 3.04
N PRO A 498 28.64 0.76 2.83
CA PRO A 498 29.14 1.16 1.51
C PRO A 498 28.88 0.12 0.41
N TYR A 499 29.08 -1.16 0.73
CA TYR A 499 28.86 -2.26 -0.20
C TYR A 499 27.37 -2.41 -0.55
N MET A 500 26.48 -2.35 0.46
CA MET A 500 25.03 -2.46 0.26
C MET A 500 24.48 -1.30 -0.58
N VAL A 501 24.94 -0.06 -0.32
CA VAL A 501 24.60 1.12 -1.13
C VAL A 501 25.10 0.95 -2.57
N TYR A 502 26.30 0.40 -2.76
CA TYR A 502 26.83 0.08 -4.10
C TYR A 502 26.00 -0.99 -4.82
N LEU A 503 25.51 -2.02 -4.14
CA LEU A 503 24.63 -3.01 -4.75
C LEU A 503 23.31 -2.40 -5.20
N ALA A 504 22.72 -1.51 -4.40
CA ALA A 504 21.44 -0.88 -4.71
C ALA A 504 21.52 0.12 -5.88
N ARG A 505 22.58 0.94 -5.97
CA ARG A 505 22.67 2.04 -6.96
C ARG A 505 23.74 1.86 -8.03
N GLY A 506 24.69 0.93 -7.84
CA GLY A 506 25.93 0.89 -8.63
C GLY A 506 25.85 0.13 -9.96
N ARG A 507 24.80 -0.68 -10.18
CA ARG A 507 24.68 -1.57 -11.36
C ARG A 507 23.57 -1.16 -12.33
N ASP A 508 22.48 -0.59 -11.83
CA ASP A 508 21.29 -0.34 -12.63
C ASP A 508 21.25 1.08 -13.21
N THR A 509 20.53 1.24 -14.32
CA THR A 509 20.29 2.54 -14.97
C THR A 509 19.25 3.37 -14.22
N VAL A 510 18.34 2.70 -13.50
CA VAL A 510 17.39 3.30 -12.59
C VAL A 510 17.93 3.10 -11.19
N LYS A 511 18.30 4.18 -10.52
CA LYS A 511 18.80 4.11 -9.16
C LYS A 511 17.63 4.33 -8.19
N PRO A 512 17.54 3.56 -7.12
CA PRO A 512 16.58 3.81 -6.05
C PRO A 512 17.02 4.98 -5.17
N ALA A 513 16.05 5.63 -4.52
CA ALA A 513 16.31 6.61 -3.47
C ALA A 513 16.97 5.91 -2.27
N CYS A 514 18.08 6.46 -1.79
CA CYS A 514 18.89 5.86 -0.74
C CYS A 514 19.34 6.92 0.27
N VAL A 515 19.29 6.58 1.55
CA VAL A 515 19.89 7.33 2.67
C VAL A 515 20.66 6.34 3.54
N ALA A 516 21.81 6.75 4.07
CA ALA A 516 22.59 5.96 5.00
C ALA A 516 22.61 6.64 6.38
N LEU A 517 22.23 5.90 7.42
CA LEU A 517 22.44 6.27 8.81
C LEU A 517 23.64 5.48 9.33
N VAL A 518 24.65 6.20 9.82
CA VAL A 518 25.89 5.64 10.40
C VAL A 518 26.07 6.17 11.81
N ASP A 519 26.64 5.33 12.67
CA ASP A 519 26.95 5.68 14.05
C ASP A 519 28.11 6.70 14.12
N GLY A 520 28.23 7.32 15.29
CA GLY A 520 29.24 8.32 15.60
C GLY A 520 30.63 7.74 15.87
N ASP A 521 30.76 6.42 15.92
CA ASP A 521 31.98 5.71 16.31
C ASP A 521 33.07 5.73 15.23
N GLU A 522 34.20 5.07 15.47
CA GLU A 522 35.26 5.02 14.47
C GLU A 522 34.84 4.24 13.22
N ALA A 523 34.04 3.18 13.36
CA ALA A 523 33.59 2.38 12.22
C ALA A 523 32.65 3.20 11.31
N GLY A 524 31.66 3.90 11.87
CA GLY A 524 30.75 4.80 11.18
C GLY A 524 31.47 5.97 10.50
N ARG A 525 32.47 6.58 11.16
CA ARG A 525 33.33 7.61 10.55
C ARG A 525 34.15 7.08 9.36
N GLN A 526 34.57 5.82 9.38
CA GLN A 526 35.25 5.23 8.23
C GLN A 526 34.26 4.92 7.10
N ALA A 527 33.10 4.35 7.41
CA ALA A 527 32.03 4.09 6.44
C ALA A 527 31.60 5.36 5.71
N GLU A 528 31.41 6.48 6.43
CA GLU A 528 31.14 7.79 5.86
C GLU A 528 32.23 8.21 4.86
N LYS A 529 33.52 8.12 5.26
CA LYS A 529 34.64 8.46 4.36
C LYS A 529 34.64 7.62 3.09
N VAL A 530 34.30 6.34 3.19
CA VAL A 530 34.20 5.44 2.04
C VAL A 530 33.05 5.84 1.11
N LEU A 531 31.86 6.08 1.67
CA LEU A 531 30.68 6.52 0.92
C LEU A 531 30.93 7.83 0.16
N ARG A 532 31.59 8.81 0.81
CA ARG A 532 31.96 10.10 0.21
C ARG A 532 32.99 9.95 -0.92
N ARG A 533 33.93 9.01 -0.80
CA ARG A 533 35.02 8.78 -1.78
C ARG A 533 34.59 7.92 -2.98
N GLY A 534 33.66 6.97 -2.77
CA GLY A 534 33.22 6.00 -3.77
C GLY A 534 34.17 4.80 -3.91
N GLU A 535 33.69 3.61 -3.54
CA GLU A 535 34.50 2.40 -3.34
C GLU A 535 34.92 1.71 -4.65
N ALA A 536 34.05 1.69 -5.68
CA ALA A 536 34.32 1.04 -6.96
C ALA A 536 34.52 2.08 -8.09
N ARG A 537 35.75 2.16 -8.63
CA ARG A 537 36.12 3.04 -9.77
C ARG A 537 36.02 4.56 -9.51
N ARG A 538 36.03 5.01 -8.25
CA ARG A 538 35.85 6.44 -7.86
C ARG A 538 34.51 7.04 -8.31
N LYS A 539 33.49 6.21 -8.57
CA LYS A 539 32.13 6.70 -8.80
C LYS A 539 31.46 6.86 -7.45
N ARG A 540 31.09 8.10 -7.13
CA ARG A 540 30.30 8.44 -5.95
C ARG A 540 28.91 7.84 -6.10
N VAL A 541 28.53 6.98 -5.15
CA VAL A 541 27.26 6.24 -5.19
C VAL A 541 26.17 6.96 -4.41
N LEU A 542 26.54 7.82 -3.44
CA LEU A 542 25.60 8.56 -2.59
C LEU A 542 26.08 10.00 -2.40
N GLN A 543 25.15 10.97 -2.38
CA GLN A 543 25.49 12.35 -2.07
C GLN A 543 25.72 12.53 -0.57
N ASP A 544 26.56 13.50 -0.21
CA ASP A 544 26.99 13.75 1.18
C ASP A 544 25.82 14.10 2.10
N ARG A 545 24.80 14.79 1.57
CA ARG A 545 23.59 15.15 2.30
C ARG A 545 22.71 13.96 2.66
N PHE A 546 22.87 12.82 1.98
CA PHE A 546 22.14 11.58 2.25
C PHE A 546 22.92 10.61 3.14
N ILE A 547 24.06 11.04 3.67
CA ILE A 547 24.85 10.31 4.65
C ILE A 547 24.67 11.04 5.99
N ILE A 548 23.88 10.45 6.87
CA ILE A 548 23.53 11.01 8.17
C ILE A 548 24.38 10.29 9.23
N ARG A 549 25.21 11.05 9.96
CA ARG A 549 25.97 10.54 11.10
C ARG A 549 25.28 10.92 12.40
N LEU A 550 25.06 9.94 13.26
CA LEU A 550 24.16 10.07 14.42
C LEU A 550 24.64 11.12 15.42
N ASP A 551 25.94 11.13 15.74
CA ASP A 551 26.60 12.13 16.62
C ASP A 551 26.38 13.57 16.13
N THR A 552 26.52 13.79 14.82
CA THR A 552 26.47 15.10 14.17
C THR A 552 25.04 15.62 14.14
N TRP A 553 24.09 14.74 13.82
CA TRP A 553 22.68 15.04 13.93
C TRP A 553 22.28 15.36 15.38
N ALA A 554 22.69 14.52 16.35
CA ALA A 554 22.36 14.70 17.75
C ALA A 554 22.88 16.05 18.29
N ALA A 555 24.13 16.40 17.98
CA ALA A 555 24.73 17.69 18.34
C ALA A 555 23.98 18.89 17.74
N GLY A 556 23.46 18.75 16.51
CA GLY A 556 22.67 19.79 15.83
C GLY A 556 21.21 19.88 16.27
N SER A 557 20.67 18.83 16.92
CA SER A 557 19.25 18.73 17.27
C SER A 557 18.82 19.61 18.45
N GLY A 558 19.75 19.94 19.36
CA GLY A 558 19.45 20.60 20.62
C GLY A 558 18.63 19.76 21.61
N LEU A 559 18.41 18.47 21.34
CA LEU A 559 17.61 17.55 22.19
C LEU A 559 18.40 16.92 23.33
N PHE A 560 19.73 17.08 23.32
CA PHE A 560 20.65 16.49 24.28
C PHE A 560 21.34 17.62 25.02
N SER A 561 21.00 17.78 26.31
CA SER A 561 21.63 18.75 27.22
C SER A 561 22.81 18.16 28.00
N GLU A 562 22.83 16.83 28.19
CA GLU A 562 23.87 16.06 28.88
C GLU A 562 24.00 14.67 28.22
N GLY A 563 25.23 14.25 27.88
CA GLY A 563 25.56 12.94 27.27
C GLY A 563 26.02 13.01 25.81
N GLU A 564 26.88 12.07 25.41
CA GLU A 564 27.27 11.85 24.00
C GLU A 564 26.36 10.79 23.37
N VAL A 565 25.91 11.05 22.14
CA VAL A 565 25.17 10.08 21.32
C VAL A 565 26.15 9.53 20.28
N GLU A 566 26.55 8.29 20.46
CA GLU A 566 27.43 7.59 19.51
C GLU A 566 26.62 6.58 18.70
N GLU A 567 25.73 5.83 19.38
CA GLU A 567 24.93 4.75 18.77
C GLU A 567 23.43 5.01 18.98
N ILE A 568 22.58 4.34 18.17
CA ILE A 568 21.13 4.57 18.22
C ILE A 568 20.50 4.19 19.57
N GLU A 569 21.09 3.22 20.29
CA GLU A 569 20.66 2.84 21.62
C GLU A 569 20.83 3.97 22.66
N ASP A 570 21.74 4.92 22.42
CA ASP A 570 21.97 6.08 23.30
C ASP A 570 20.78 7.04 23.34
N LEU A 571 19.87 6.93 22.37
CA LEU A 571 18.63 7.69 22.35
C LEU A 571 17.65 7.23 23.44
N VAL A 572 17.81 6.01 23.98
CA VAL A 572 16.89 5.43 24.97
C VAL A 572 17.08 6.06 26.35
N PRO A 573 16.04 6.66 26.96
CA PRO A 573 16.15 7.21 28.31
C PRO A 573 16.42 6.13 29.37
N VAL A 574 17.24 6.45 30.37
CA VAL A 574 17.72 5.50 31.39
C VAL A 574 16.59 4.74 32.10
N ALA A 575 15.50 5.43 32.48
CA ALA A 575 14.36 4.80 33.15
C ALA A 575 13.69 3.72 32.28
N LEU A 576 13.57 4.00 30.98
CA LEU A 576 12.99 3.08 30.01
C LEU A 576 13.95 1.93 29.69
N ALA A 577 15.24 2.24 29.47
CA ALA A 577 16.30 1.28 29.24
C ALA A 577 16.40 0.26 30.39
N ARG A 578 16.30 0.73 31.65
CA ARG A 578 16.25 -0.13 32.84
C ARG A 578 15.10 -1.12 32.77
N ARG A 579 13.89 -0.64 32.47
CA ARG A 579 12.70 -1.50 32.46
C ARG A 579 12.75 -2.53 31.33
N ALA A 580 13.21 -2.11 30.15
CA ALA A 580 13.42 -2.98 29.01
C ALA A 580 14.49 -4.06 29.30
N ALA A 581 15.62 -3.68 29.91
CA ALA A 581 16.67 -4.62 30.30
C ALA A 581 16.18 -5.65 31.33
N ILE A 582 15.39 -5.24 32.34
CA ILE A 582 14.78 -6.18 33.30
C ILE A 582 13.87 -7.18 32.59
N ASN A 583 13.02 -6.70 31.68
CA ASN A 583 12.14 -7.59 30.91
C ASN A 583 12.94 -8.58 30.07
N TYR A 584 14.01 -8.13 29.41
CA TYR A 584 14.89 -8.99 28.62
C TYR A 584 15.48 -10.11 29.48
N VAL A 585 16.12 -9.76 30.60
CA VAL A 585 16.72 -10.75 31.51
C VAL A 585 15.66 -11.71 32.05
N ALA A 586 14.45 -11.22 32.37
CA ALA A 586 13.34 -12.05 32.85
C ALA A 586 12.87 -13.12 31.85
N ARG A 587 13.16 -12.98 30.54
CA ARG A 587 12.79 -13.98 29.53
C ARG A 587 13.74 -15.17 29.49
N PHE A 588 15.00 -14.99 29.90
CA PHE A 588 16.06 -15.98 29.74
C PHE A 588 16.56 -16.55 31.08
N GLY A 589 16.36 -15.84 32.19
CA GLY A 589 16.78 -16.27 33.52
C GLY A 589 15.71 -16.06 34.59
N GLU A 590 15.90 -16.71 35.75
CA GLU A 590 15.10 -16.46 36.95
C GLU A 590 15.60 -15.20 37.66
N LEU A 591 14.74 -14.20 37.84
CA LEU A 591 15.10 -12.96 38.52
C LEU A 591 15.00 -13.10 40.04
N GLU A 592 16.11 -12.95 40.75
CA GLU A 592 16.11 -12.75 42.19
C GLU A 592 15.69 -11.31 42.54
N GLY A 593 14.72 -11.14 43.46
CA GLY A 593 14.18 -9.82 43.83
C GLY A 593 15.25 -8.81 44.30
N THR A 594 16.28 -9.28 45.00
CA THR A 594 17.40 -8.46 45.48
C THR A 594 18.29 -7.93 44.35
N ALA A 595 18.47 -8.72 43.27
CA ALA A 595 19.25 -8.29 42.11
C ALA A 595 18.52 -7.21 41.29
N VAL A 596 17.19 -7.32 41.18
CA VAL A 596 16.34 -6.31 40.51
C VAL A 596 16.32 -4.99 41.29
N GLU A 597 16.33 -5.04 42.62
CA GLU A 597 16.45 -3.86 43.48
C GLU A 597 17.82 -3.19 43.35
N ALA A 598 18.89 -3.97 43.26
CA ALA A 598 20.26 -3.47 43.08
C ALA A 598 20.48 -2.84 41.70
N PHE A 599 19.81 -3.34 40.66
CA PHE A 599 19.81 -2.73 39.32
C PHE A 599 18.92 -1.49 39.30
N SER A 600 19.41 -0.36 39.86
CA SER A 600 18.65 0.89 39.98
C SER A 600 18.96 1.92 38.88
N THR A 601 18.13 2.95 38.75
CA THR A 601 18.36 4.08 37.83
C THR A 601 19.64 4.84 38.15
N GLU A 602 20.00 4.91 39.44
CA GLU A 602 21.22 5.59 39.93
C GLU A 602 22.47 4.80 39.55
N LEU A 603 22.42 3.46 39.64
CA LEU A 603 23.52 2.60 39.19
C LEU A 603 23.78 2.81 37.69
N ILE A 604 22.71 2.76 36.88
CA ILE A 604 22.83 2.94 35.43
C ILE A 604 23.36 4.34 35.12
N ALA A 605 22.82 5.39 35.73
CA ALA A 605 23.31 6.76 35.53
C ALA A 605 24.79 6.91 35.90
N ALA A 606 25.26 6.25 36.97
CA ALA A 606 26.67 6.25 37.35
C ALA A 606 27.57 5.54 36.33
N GLU A 607 27.15 4.39 35.80
CA GLU A 607 27.90 3.69 34.74
C GLU A 607 27.87 4.46 33.42
N VAL A 608 26.74 5.09 33.05
CA VAL A 608 26.63 5.97 31.87
C VAL A 608 27.59 7.16 31.99
N ALA A 609 27.70 7.78 33.16
CA ALA A 609 28.66 8.86 33.40
C ALA A 609 30.12 8.39 33.24
N LYS A 610 30.45 7.16 33.66
CA LYS A 610 31.79 6.57 33.43
C LYS A 610 32.05 6.28 31.95
N ALA A 611 31.02 5.94 31.20
CA ALA A 611 31.06 5.68 29.76
C ALA A 611 31.00 6.96 28.90
N GLY A 612 31.28 8.13 29.47
CA GLY A 612 31.26 9.40 28.72
C GLY A 612 29.85 9.88 28.33
N GLY A 613 28.80 9.36 28.96
CA GLY A 613 27.41 9.69 28.66
C GLY A 613 26.70 8.71 27.72
N ARG A 614 27.39 7.66 27.25
CA ARG A 614 26.85 6.63 26.36
C ARG A 614 25.95 5.68 27.14
N VAL A 615 24.66 5.66 26.80
CA VAL A 615 23.65 4.89 27.53
C VAL A 615 23.85 3.40 27.31
N TRP A 616 24.15 2.97 26.08
CA TRP A 616 24.31 1.54 25.77
C TRP A 616 25.45 0.90 26.55
N GLU A 617 26.63 1.53 26.52
CA GLU A 617 27.80 1.05 27.27
C GLU A 617 27.54 1.04 28.78
N GLY A 618 26.99 2.12 29.32
CA GLY A 618 26.67 2.22 30.75
C GLY A 618 25.62 1.22 31.20
N LEU A 619 24.58 0.98 30.39
CA LEU A 619 23.55 -0.03 30.66
C LEU A 619 24.15 -1.43 30.66
N THR A 620 24.99 -1.76 29.69
CA THR A 620 25.64 -3.08 29.60
C THR A 620 26.55 -3.32 30.81
N ALA A 621 27.31 -2.31 31.23
CA ALA A 621 28.13 -2.38 32.44
C ALA A 621 27.27 -2.56 33.71
N ALA A 622 26.14 -1.87 33.82
CA ALA A 622 25.22 -2.00 34.93
C ALA A 622 24.54 -3.38 34.97
N VAL A 623 24.18 -3.95 33.81
CA VAL A 623 23.66 -5.32 33.71
C VAL A 623 24.72 -6.32 34.16
N ALA A 624 25.95 -6.23 33.66
CA ALA A 624 27.03 -7.11 34.07
C ALA A 624 27.35 -7.02 35.58
N ALA A 625 27.15 -5.85 36.19
CA ALA A 625 27.32 -5.64 37.62
C ALA A 625 26.18 -6.24 38.46
N ALA A 626 24.94 -6.15 38.00
CA ALA A 626 23.76 -6.62 38.73
C ALA A 626 23.39 -8.09 38.44
N PHE A 627 23.71 -8.58 37.25
CA PHE A 627 23.39 -9.91 36.73
C PHE A 627 24.64 -10.54 36.09
N PRO A 628 25.60 -11.07 36.87
CA PRO A 628 26.90 -11.49 36.35
C PRO A 628 26.88 -12.66 35.33
N GLU A 629 25.82 -13.46 35.32
CA GLU A 629 25.65 -14.59 34.38
C GLU A 629 24.86 -14.21 33.13
N GLU A 630 24.37 -12.97 33.05
CA GLU A 630 23.49 -12.49 31.99
C GLU A 630 24.22 -11.45 31.13
N HIS A 631 23.92 -11.42 29.83
CA HIS A 631 24.42 -10.42 28.90
C HIS A 631 23.26 -9.75 28.17
N LEU A 632 23.38 -8.45 27.91
CA LEU A 632 22.38 -7.70 27.18
C LEU A 632 22.74 -7.67 25.69
N GLU A 633 21.81 -8.07 24.83
CA GLU A 633 21.96 -7.95 23.38
C GLU A 633 21.20 -6.73 22.84
N LYS A 634 21.81 -5.99 21.90
CA LYS A 634 21.20 -4.78 21.29
C LYS A 634 19.81 -5.05 20.72
N VAL A 635 19.69 -6.12 19.92
CA VAL A 635 18.40 -6.53 19.30
C VAL A 635 17.38 -6.90 20.37
N GLY A 636 17.82 -7.57 21.43
CA GLY A 636 16.99 -7.92 22.58
C GLY A 636 16.42 -6.69 23.28
N LEU A 637 17.30 -5.74 23.62
CA LEU A 637 16.90 -4.46 24.23
C LEU A 637 15.92 -3.70 23.32
N ALA A 638 16.24 -3.58 22.03
CA ALA A 638 15.40 -2.88 21.05
C ALA A 638 13.97 -3.47 20.98
N ARG A 639 13.84 -4.80 20.99
CA ARG A 639 12.54 -5.48 21.00
C ARG A 639 11.75 -5.16 22.27
N GLU A 640 12.39 -5.25 23.44
CA GLU A 640 11.75 -4.94 24.73
C GLU A 640 11.30 -3.48 24.83
N VAL A 641 12.09 -2.53 24.31
CA VAL A 641 11.70 -1.11 24.29
C VAL A 641 10.41 -0.92 23.48
N VAL A 642 10.33 -1.49 22.28
CA VAL A 642 9.16 -1.36 21.39
C VAL A 642 7.94 -2.07 22.00
N GLU A 643 8.12 -3.28 22.54
CA GLU A 643 7.04 -4.04 23.17
C GLU A 643 6.49 -3.33 24.40
N LEU A 644 7.37 -2.79 25.25
CA LEU A 644 6.98 -2.06 26.44
C LEU A 644 6.18 -0.80 26.11
N LEU A 645 6.53 -0.07 25.05
CA LEU A 645 5.74 1.06 24.56
C LEU A 645 4.35 0.63 24.05
N GLY A 646 4.26 -0.56 23.45
CA GLY A 646 2.98 -1.14 23.01
C GLY A 646 2.07 -1.53 24.18
N LEU A 647 2.65 -2.09 25.26
CA LEU A 647 1.91 -2.53 26.45
C LEU A 647 1.57 -1.37 27.40
N ASN A 648 2.49 -0.43 27.57
CA ASN A 648 2.35 0.74 28.43
C ASN A 648 2.86 2.00 27.71
N PRO A 649 2.02 2.69 26.92
CA PRO A 649 2.42 3.84 26.11
C PRO A 649 2.98 5.03 26.92
N ASP A 650 2.60 5.14 28.19
CA ASP A 650 2.96 6.24 29.08
C ASP A 650 3.97 5.82 30.16
N VAL A 651 4.72 4.74 29.91
CA VAL A 651 5.85 4.32 30.75
C VAL A 651 6.87 5.45 30.92
N GLU A 652 7.51 5.51 32.09
CA GLU A 652 8.51 6.53 32.40
C GLU A 652 9.63 6.57 31.33
N GLY A 653 9.94 7.77 30.84
CA GLY A 653 10.91 7.98 29.75
C GLY A 653 10.32 7.87 28.34
N ALA A 654 9.09 7.36 28.16
CA ALA A 654 8.51 7.18 26.82
C ALA A 654 8.36 8.50 26.04
N GLU A 655 8.01 9.60 26.70
CA GLU A 655 7.83 10.89 26.03
C GLU A 655 9.16 11.47 25.51
N LEU A 656 10.22 11.36 26.31
CA LEU A 656 11.55 11.80 25.89
C LEU A 656 12.07 10.93 24.74
N LEU A 657 11.85 9.61 24.78
CA LEU A 657 12.20 8.72 23.67
C LEU A 657 11.45 9.12 22.40
N ARG A 658 10.15 9.39 22.50
CA ARG A 658 9.32 9.83 21.36
C ARG A 658 9.85 11.12 20.74
N GLN A 659 10.16 12.13 21.56
CA GLN A 659 10.70 13.41 21.07
C GLN A 659 12.01 13.22 20.29
N ARG A 660 12.94 12.40 20.84
CA ARG A 660 14.22 12.08 20.21
C ARG A 660 14.04 11.35 18.87
N PHE A 661 13.22 10.30 18.85
CA PHE A 661 12.97 9.54 17.63
C PHE A 661 12.13 10.30 16.60
N GLN A 662 11.17 11.13 17.01
CA GLN A 662 10.39 11.95 16.08
C GLN A 662 11.31 12.91 15.30
N SER A 663 12.29 13.52 15.98
CA SER A 663 13.28 14.37 15.30
C SER A 663 14.19 13.59 14.35
N LEU A 664 14.68 12.41 14.77
CA LEU A 664 15.52 11.57 13.92
C LEU A 664 14.75 11.07 12.69
N LEU A 665 13.56 10.52 12.90
CA LEU A 665 12.69 9.99 11.84
C LEU A 665 12.29 11.08 10.84
N GLY A 666 12.06 12.31 11.31
CA GLY A 666 11.79 13.45 10.43
C GLY A 666 12.96 13.72 9.48
N VAL A 667 14.20 13.81 10.00
CA VAL A 667 15.40 14.02 9.17
C VAL A 667 15.62 12.87 8.19
N LEU A 668 15.40 11.63 8.61
CA LEU A 668 15.51 10.46 7.74
C LEU A 668 14.44 10.46 6.64
N SER A 669 13.20 10.82 6.98
CA SER A 669 12.09 10.94 6.03
C SER A 669 12.37 12.01 4.98
N ASP A 670 12.75 13.22 5.41
CA ASP A 670 13.08 14.33 4.51
C ASP A 670 14.23 13.96 3.58
N GLY A 671 15.28 13.31 4.11
CA GLY A 671 16.40 12.82 3.31
C GLY A 671 15.98 11.82 2.23
N LEU A 672 15.06 10.91 2.53
CA LEU A 672 14.56 9.91 1.57
C LEU A 672 13.65 10.54 0.51
N LEU A 673 12.79 11.48 0.89
CA LEU A 673 11.95 12.25 -0.03
C LEU A 673 12.80 13.10 -0.98
N ASP A 674 13.82 13.78 -0.45
CA ASP A 674 14.78 14.56 -1.26
C ASP A 674 15.56 13.67 -2.23
N ALA A 675 15.97 12.47 -1.78
CA ALA A 675 16.66 11.50 -2.64
C ALA A 675 15.74 10.98 -3.75
N GLU A 676 14.46 10.73 -3.46
CA GLU A 676 13.49 10.30 -4.48
C GLU A 676 13.17 11.41 -5.49
N ALA A 677 13.03 12.65 -5.02
CA ALA A 677 12.83 13.80 -5.89
C ALA A 677 14.02 13.98 -6.83
N GLU A 678 15.24 13.86 -6.33
CA GLU A 678 16.47 13.93 -7.13
C GLU A 678 16.51 12.83 -8.20
N GLU A 679 16.26 11.57 -7.84
CA GLU A 679 16.24 10.46 -8.80
C GLU A 679 15.12 10.60 -9.84
N THR A 680 14.01 11.22 -9.47
CA THR A 680 12.92 11.52 -10.40
C THR A 680 13.30 12.64 -11.38
N ASN A 681 14.01 13.66 -10.90
CA ASN A 681 14.57 14.73 -11.73
C ASN A 681 15.62 14.17 -12.70
N GLU A 682 16.62 13.44 -12.21
CA GLU A 682 17.67 12.83 -13.05
C GLU A 682 17.05 11.98 -14.18
N ARG A 683 16.03 11.18 -13.86
CA ARG A 683 15.31 10.36 -14.85
C ARG A 683 14.55 11.19 -15.89
N SER A 684 14.00 12.33 -15.50
CA SER A 684 13.28 13.23 -16.40
C SER A 684 14.24 13.91 -17.37
N ASP A 685 15.37 14.37 -16.86
CA ASP A 685 16.42 15.03 -17.64
C ASP A 685 17.06 14.06 -18.64
N ASP A 686 17.32 12.82 -18.22
CA ASP A 686 17.82 11.75 -19.10
C ASP A 686 16.86 11.45 -20.26
N ARG A 687 15.56 11.43 -19.99
CA ARG A 687 14.52 11.22 -21.01
C ARG A 687 14.44 12.40 -21.96
N LEU A 688 14.45 13.63 -21.44
CA LEU A 688 14.50 14.86 -22.23
C LEU A 688 15.71 14.84 -23.16
N TYR A 689 16.90 14.57 -22.61
CA TYR A 689 18.15 14.51 -23.36
C TYR A 689 18.06 13.49 -24.51
N ARG A 690 17.59 12.26 -24.23
CA ARG A 690 17.42 11.21 -25.26
C ARG A 690 16.42 11.61 -26.33
N ALA A 691 15.31 12.25 -25.95
CA ALA A 691 14.30 12.72 -26.89
C ALA A 691 14.87 13.81 -27.82
N VAL A 692 15.60 14.78 -27.26
CA VAL A 692 16.28 15.83 -28.04
C VAL A 692 17.36 15.24 -28.95
N GLN A 693 18.19 14.31 -28.48
CA GLN A 693 19.21 13.66 -29.32
C GLN A 693 18.58 12.85 -30.47
N THR A 694 17.47 12.16 -30.20
CA THR A 694 16.71 11.42 -31.22
C THR A 694 16.20 12.37 -32.30
N PHE A 695 15.61 13.51 -31.89
CA PHE A 695 15.20 14.56 -32.82
C PHE A 695 16.35 15.08 -33.69
N LEU A 696 17.49 15.43 -33.07
CA LEU A 696 18.65 15.96 -33.79
C LEU A 696 19.24 14.96 -34.80
N ARG A 697 19.18 13.67 -34.49
CA ARG A 697 19.64 12.59 -35.38
C ARG A 697 18.68 12.35 -36.53
N ASP A 698 17.38 12.27 -36.24
CA ASP A 698 16.37 11.83 -37.22
C ASP A 698 15.96 12.97 -38.16
N TYR A 699 16.10 14.24 -37.73
CA TYR A 699 15.72 15.43 -38.50
C TYR A 699 16.89 16.42 -38.68
N PRO A 700 17.94 16.08 -39.44
CA PRO A 700 19.13 16.94 -39.58
C PRO A 700 18.90 18.18 -40.46
N ARG A 701 17.95 18.14 -41.42
CA ARG A 701 17.80 19.16 -42.48
C ARG A 701 16.40 19.76 -42.60
N GLY A 702 15.39 19.19 -41.94
CA GLY A 702 14.01 19.64 -42.04
C GLY A 702 13.03 18.65 -41.43
N MET A 703 11.86 19.16 -41.05
CA MET A 703 10.79 18.39 -40.40
C MET A 703 9.42 18.93 -40.85
N ARG A 704 8.42 18.04 -40.93
CA ARG A 704 7.02 18.44 -41.13
C ARG A 704 6.41 18.91 -39.82
N LYS A 705 5.48 19.88 -39.86
CA LYS A 705 4.83 20.43 -38.65
C LYS A 705 4.16 19.33 -37.80
N PHE A 706 3.50 18.37 -38.44
CA PHE A 706 2.90 17.22 -37.74
C PHE A 706 3.93 16.40 -36.95
N GLU A 707 5.09 16.11 -37.55
CA GLU A 707 6.16 15.37 -36.86
C GLU A 707 6.76 16.22 -35.74
N ALA A 708 6.91 17.53 -35.93
CA ALA A 708 7.39 18.47 -34.91
C ALA A 708 6.46 18.51 -33.69
N GLN A 709 5.15 18.63 -33.91
CA GLN A 709 4.14 18.55 -32.85
C GLN A 709 4.20 17.22 -32.11
N ARG A 710 4.39 16.10 -32.82
CA ARG A 710 4.53 14.78 -32.20
C ARG A 710 5.79 14.69 -31.32
N THR A 711 6.92 15.21 -31.80
CA THR A 711 8.19 15.23 -31.05
C THR A 711 8.10 16.12 -29.82
N LEU A 712 7.60 17.34 -29.94
CA LEU A 712 7.40 18.24 -28.80
C LEU A 712 6.40 17.68 -27.78
N ARG A 713 5.35 17.00 -28.24
CA ARG A 713 4.42 16.27 -27.37
C ARG A 713 5.11 15.12 -26.64
N THR A 714 5.99 14.39 -27.31
CA THR A 714 6.79 13.31 -26.70
C THR A 714 7.75 13.85 -25.65
N ILE A 715 8.41 14.98 -25.94
CA ILE A 715 9.26 15.70 -24.98
C ILE A 715 8.44 16.12 -23.76
N ARG A 716 7.28 16.74 -23.98
CA ARG A 716 6.36 17.16 -22.91
C ARG A 716 5.89 16.00 -22.05
N ALA A 717 5.54 14.87 -22.67
CA ALA A 717 5.10 13.65 -21.99
C ALA A 717 6.21 12.99 -21.15
N GLY A 718 7.48 13.26 -21.47
CA GLY A 718 8.65 12.80 -20.72
C GLY A 718 8.96 13.60 -19.45
N LEU A 719 8.43 14.82 -19.33
CA LEU A 719 8.64 15.73 -18.21
C LEU A 719 7.63 15.48 -17.09
N THR A 720 8.08 14.99 -15.92
CA THR A 720 7.21 14.73 -14.76
C THR A 720 7.18 15.91 -13.79
N GLY A 721 6.04 16.13 -13.12
CA GLY A 721 5.61 17.35 -12.41
C GLY A 721 6.54 17.93 -11.33
N THR A 722 7.66 18.50 -11.77
CA THR A 722 8.62 19.26 -10.98
C THR A 722 8.65 20.71 -11.46
N ASP A 723 9.10 21.66 -10.64
CA ASP A 723 9.22 23.07 -11.03
C ASP A 723 10.10 23.25 -12.29
N HIS A 724 11.11 22.40 -12.44
CA HIS A 724 11.96 22.32 -13.63
C HIS A 724 11.15 21.90 -14.88
N ALA A 725 10.35 20.83 -14.78
CA ALA A 725 9.48 20.38 -15.86
C ALA A 725 8.48 21.47 -16.30
N ASP A 726 7.94 22.25 -15.36
CA ASP A 726 6.99 23.34 -15.68
C ASP A 726 7.64 24.50 -16.43
N LYS A 727 8.89 24.84 -16.11
CA LYS A 727 9.68 25.82 -16.89
C LYS A 727 9.89 25.32 -18.32
N ILE A 728 10.30 24.06 -18.50
CA ILE A 728 10.50 23.47 -19.82
C ILE A 728 9.17 23.39 -20.60
N ARG A 729 8.05 23.04 -19.96
CA ARG A 729 6.72 23.04 -20.60
C ARG A 729 6.35 24.41 -21.16
N LYS A 730 6.64 25.49 -20.43
CA LYS A 730 6.41 26.87 -20.89
C LYS A 730 7.23 27.17 -22.15
N ILE A 731 8.50 26.77 -22.17
CA ILE A 731 9.40 26.97 -23.32
C ILE A 731 8.94 26.15 -24.52
N VAL A 732 8.59 24.87 -24.33
CA VAL A 732 8.04 24.04 -25.41
C VAL A 732 6.76 24.66 -25.99
N GLY A 733 5.88 25.20 -25.14
CA GLY A 733 4.70 25.93 -25.60
C GLY A 733 5.02 27.24 -26.33
N GLN A 734 6.15 27.88 -26.02
CA GLN A 734 6.64 29.04 -26.75
C GLN A 734 7.17 28.65 -28.13
N ILE A 735 7.97 27.57 -28.23
CA ILE A 735 8.43 27.02 -29.50
C ILE A 735 7.23 26.67 -30.42
N GLU A 736 6.18 26.05 -29.90
CA GLU A 736 4.98 25.73 -30.71
C GLU A 736 4.35 26.97 -31.36
N ARG A 737 4.29 28.09 -30.62
CA ARG A 737 3.76 29.36 -31.11
C ARG A 737 4.71 30.05 -32.07
N ASP A 738 5.98 30.14 -31.73
CA ASP A 738 7.00 30.88 -32.50
C ASP A 738 7.22 30.28 -33.89
N TYR A 739 7.01 28.97 -34.03
CA TYR A 739 7.14 28.24 -35.30
C TYR A 739 5.79 27.89 -35.95
N GLU A 740 4.69 28.48 -35.47
CA GLU A 740 3.34 28.38 -36.05
C GLU A 740 2.92 26.92 -36.31
N LEU A 741 3.23 26.01 -35.37
CA LEU A 741 3.09 24.57 -35.60
C LEU A 741 1.63 24.14 -35.80
N ASP A 742 0.67 24.92 -35.29
CA ASP A 742 -0.76 24.68 -35.40
C ASP A 742 -1.37 25.14 -36.74
N ASP A 743 -0.65 25.97 -37.52
CA ASP A 743 -1.09 26.38 -38.85
C ASP A 743 -0.68 25.34 -39.90
N LEU A 744 -1.64 24.52 -40.32
CA LEU A 744 -1.46 23.44 -41.29
C LEU A 744 -1.45 23.92 -42.75
N ALA A 745 -1.61 25.22 -43.03
CA ALA A 745 -1.52 25.76 -44.39
C ALA A 745 -0.14 25.53 -45.03
N THR A 746 0.91 25.43 -44.21
CA THR A 746 2.27 25.08 -44.63
C THR A 746 2.74 23.78 -43.97
N PRO A 747 3.10 22.73 -44.73
CA PRO A 747 3.36 21.41 -44.15
C PRO A 747 4.73 21.29 -43.45
N ASN A 748 5.67 22.19 -43.74
CA ASN A 748 7.03 22.17 -43.20
C ASN A 748 7.19 23.18 -42.06
N VAL A 749 8.05 22.88 -41.09
CA VAL A 749 8.40 23.80 -40.01
C VAL A 749 9.14 25.02 -40.59
N PRO A 750 8.66 26.26 -40.37
CA PRO A 750 9.36 27.46 -40.82
C PRO A 750 10.66 27.63 -40.04
N ARG A 751 11.68 28.26 -40.63
CA ARG A 751 12.95 28.58 -39.95
C ARG A 751 13.55 27.37 -39.21
N PHE A 752 13.58 26.21 -39.86
CA PHE A 752 13.92 24.94 -39.21
C PHE A 752 15.27 24.92 -38.47
N ASP A 753 16.28 25.62 -38.97
CA ASP A 753 17.57 25.70 -38.25
C ASP A 753 17.42 26.37 -36.88
N GLN A 754 16.63 27.44 -36.77
CA GLN A 754 16.33 28.10 -35.49
C GLN A 754 15.48 27.19 -34.60
N PHE A 755 14.46 26.54 -35.17
CA PHE A 755 13.64 25.56 -34.44
C PHE A 755 14.51 24.42 -33.86
N ARG A 756 15.45 23.91 -34.66
CA ARG A 756 16.37 22.86 -34.22
C ARG A 756 17.26 23.34 -33.08
N ASP A 757 17.73 24.57 -33.14
CA ASP A 757 18.58 25.16 -32.10
C ASP A 757 17.79 25.43 -30.81
N ASP A 758 16.54 25.87 -30.90
CA ASP A 758 15.65 26.06 -29.75
C ASP A 758 15.29 24.73 -29.07
N VAL A 759 14.99 23.69 -29.85
CA VAL A 759 14.77 22.34 -29.31
C VAL A 759 16.05 21.77 -28.68
N LYS A 760 17.22 22.06 -29.26
CA LYS A 760 18.52 21.69 -28.68
C LYS A 760 18.80 22.44 -27.39
N ALA A 761 18.39 23.71 -27.29
CA ALA A 761 18.59 24.55 -26.13
C ALA A 761 17.86 24.01 -24.89
N LEU A 762 16.78 23.23 -25.06
CA LEU A 762 16.07 22.57 -23.96
C LEU A 762 17.00 21.73 -23.05
N ASN A 763 18.08 21.15 -23.58
CA ASN A 763 19.04 20.37 -22.79
C ASN A 763 19.95 21.21 -21.89
N ASN A 764 20.10 22.51 -22.17
CA ASN A 764 21.10 23.39 -21.53
C ASN A 764 20.46 24.48 -20.68
N TRP A 765 19.15 24.46 -20.50
CA TRP A 765 18.40 25.56 -19.88
C TRP A 765 18.79 25.82 -18.42
N ASP A 766 19.16 24.79 -17.65
CA ASP A 766 19.64 24.96 -16.27
C ASP A 766 21.00 25.68 -16.20
N ARG A 767 21.88 25.48 -17.19
CA ARG A 767 23.16 26.19 -17.27
C ARG A 767 22.98 27.66 -17.63
N VAL A 768 21.93 28.01 -18.39
CA VAL A 768 21.62 29.38 -18.77
C VAL A 768 21.03 30.13 -17.57
N LEU A 769 20.12 29.52 -16.81
CA LEU A 769 19.56 30.09 -15.58
C LEU A 769 20.61 30.31 -14.47
N TYR A 770 21.52 29.34 -14.26
CA TYR A 770 22.62 29.52 -13.29
C TYR A 770 23.61 30.63 -13.70
N GLN A 771 23.76 30.86 -15.00
CA GLN A 771 24.59 31.96 -15.51
C GLN A 771 23.88 33.32 -15.37
N ASP A 772 22.56 33.36 -15.53
CA ASP A 772 21.76 34.58 -15.36
C ASP A 772 21.63 35.00 -13.88
N ASP A 773 21.52 34.04 -12.95
CA ASP A 773 21.55 34.32 -11.51
C ASP A 773 22.94 34.79 -11.02
N GLY A 774 24.02 34.36 -11.68
CA GLY A 774 25.38 34.84 -11.41
C GLY A 774 25.67 36.26 -11.91
N VAL A 775 24.78 36.83 -12.72
CA VAL A 775 24.88 38.22 -13.26
C VAL A 775 24.00 39.20 -12.45
N ARG A 776 23.06 38.70 -11.64
CA ARG A 776 22.27 39.53 -10.74
C ARG A 776 22.94 39.61 -9.37
N ASP A 777 23.33 40.83 -8.98
CA ASP A 777 23.69 41.12 -7.59
C ASP A 777 22.42 41.10 -6.72
N PRO A 778 22.22 40.11 -5.85
CA PRO A 778 21.02 39.99 -5.03
C PRO A 778 20.91 41.08 -3.96
N SER A 779 21.94 41.89 -3.75
CA SER A 779 21.93 43.03 -2.81
C SER A 779 21.48 44.35 -3.43
N ALA A 780 21.45 44.45 -4.77
CA ALA A 780 21.11 45.69 -5.49
C ALA A 780 19.66 46.17 -5.23
N GLU A 781 18.72 45.25 -4.96
CA GLU A 781 17.33 45.60 -4.59
C GLU A 781 17.21 46.23 -3.19
N PHE A 782 18.24 46.11 -2.35
CA PHE A 782 18.23 46.59 -0.97
C PHE A 782 19.16 47.79 -0.71
N THR A 783 20.07 48.10 -1.65
CA THR A 783 21.06 49.18 -1.48
C THR A 783 20.69 50.49 -2.18
N GLY A 784 19.74 50.49 -3.12
CA GLY A 784 19.20 51.72 -3.71
C GLY A 784 20.21 52.55 -4.54
N ASP A 785 21.34 51.98 -4.94
CA ASP A 785 22.32 52.62 -5.81
C ASP A 785 21.99 52.33 -7.29
N ASP A 786 20.92 52.93 -7.79
CA ASP A 786 20.56 52.93 -9.21
C ASP A 786 20.81 54.32 -9.83
N GLU A 787 22.05 54.80 -9.71
CA GLU A 787 22.59 55.92 -10.49
C GLU A 787 24.13 55.82 -10.46
N MET A 788 24.76 55.30 -11.53
CA MET A 788 26.14 55.61 -12.00
C MET A 788 26.84 54.52 -12.86
N LEU A 789 26.13 53.54 -13.45
CA LEU A 789 26.77 52.60 -14.41
C LEU A 789 26.07 52.54 -15.78
N ASN A 790 25.59 53.68 -16.26
CA ASN A 790 25.16 53.85 -17.64
C ASN A 790 25.84 55.08 -18.26
N GLU A 791 27.16 55.05 -18.38
CA GLU A 791 27.87 55.85 -19.38
C GLU A 791 29.12 55.11 -19.85
N HIS A 792 29.23 54.99 -21.18
CA HIS A 792 30.20 54.25 -21.97
C HIS A 792 29.82 52.80 -22.29
N LEU A 793 29.08 52.63 -23.39
CA LEU A 793 29.61 52.03 -24.61
C LEU A 793 28.52 52.03 -25.69
N SER A 794 28.55 53.04 -26.57
CA SER A 794 27.94 52.95 -27.90
C SER A 794 29.01 53.26 -28.97
N PRO A 795 28.79 52.83 -30.23
CA PRO A 795 29.87 52.31 -31.09
C PRO A 795 30.33 53.30 -32.17
N ALA A 796 31.62 53.25 -32.53
CA ALA A 796 32.15 53.72 -33.82
C ALA A 796 33.51 53.04 -34.05
N ALA A 797 33.58 52.04 -34.94
CA ALA A 797 33.94 52.20 -36.35
C ALA A 797 35.45 52.37 -36.56
N ILE A 798 36.14 51.29 -36.93
CA ILE A 798 37.29 51.34 -37.84
C ILE A 798 37.22 50.10 -38.74
N ASP A 799 36.76 50.32 -39.98
CA ASP A 799 37.12 49.52 -41.14
C ASP A 799 38.49 50.00 -41.66
N THR A 800 39.15 49.11 -42.39
CA THR A 800 40.38 49.29 -43.20
C THR A 800 41.74 49.14 -42.51
N ALA A 801 42.25 47.91 -42.62
CA ALA A 801 43.50 47.54 -43.30
C ALA A 801 44.70 48.50 -43.22
N GLU A 802 45.85 48.01 -42.72
CA GLU A 802 46.98 47.63 -43.58
C GLU A 802 48.21 47.15 -42.76
N LEU A 803 48.82 46.08 -43.27
CA LEU A 803 50.26 45.82 -43.38
C LEU A 803 51.12 45.59 -42.12
N VAL A 804 51.58 44.34 -41.96
CA VAL A 804 52.99 43.92 -42.20
C VAL A 804 54.02 44.99 -41.80
N ASP A 805 54.91 44.81 -40.83
CA ASP A 805 55.90 43.73 -40.76
C ASP A 805 56.57 43.74 -39.39
N THR A 806 57.06 42.57 -38.99
CA THR A 806 58.13 42.42 -38.00
C THR A 806 59.34 43.31 -38.31
N PRO A 807 60.16 43.64 -37.30
CA PRO A 807 61.42 42.93 -37.28
C PRO A 807 61.88 42.50 -35.88
N THR A 808 62.52 41.33 -35.90
CA THR A 808 63.56 40.84 -35.00
C THR A 808 64.32 41.88 -34.18
N SER A 809 64.42 41.64 -32.87
CA SER A 809 65.69 41.29 -32.21
C SER A 809 65.42 40.42 -30.98
#